data_AF-A0A8H8RAQ4-F1
#
_entry.id   AF-A0A8H8RAQ4-F1
#
_cell.length_a   1.000
_cell.length_b   1.000
_cell.length_c   1.000
_cell.angle_alpha   90.00
_cell.angle_beta   90.00
_cell.angle_gamma   90.00
#
_symmetry.space_group_name_H-M   'P 1'
#
loop_
_entity.id
_entity.type
_entity.pdbx_description
1 polymer ?
#
loop_
_entity_poly.entity_id
_entity_poly.type
_entity_poly.pdbx_seq_one_letter_code
_entity_poly.pdbx_strand_id
1 'polypeptide(L)'
;MPTDRLLTTVLRAYQGAPDPEQSNRIFSSTASLFTTLSNPLNITLLTSQLLISPAIWNQVDGLRTSLRIISVYNTAAITVHKNQVEGGSKSNKPFDAYQPRLGGGVECDEWATAVVKGLDDRSPRWEHTLVLAGILLGMEGQERRGLSRGLRAKLETALVTAANLTLQDQAVTGILGVESMILALNHAFPLLSDHVRRLLNYDALVYPLIKAMTYMEGYQDAIFLETVDYDVRHVSGNKFDWSAKSPSFLQLQKLGSKPLVSSMGPLSRLIAHAIENLSVPSRVLETLDHLVAFSGKLLTAWQRNKLSEIDPSEEATFLTPETLRITFPLLWQVLKTAMFATVLILRSIIAKTLITPYLSSNELAPGIASKALTALSNIQFISSRMGSNAFSAYTFVNLTSIDILSCFPMQSGDFLRSIIPSHAGQIPAHPLHRNHDLFYLNTVEHFTLIMSPATTESLILTPASPYLNPSANAHLVEIFEAAHSAMLSALAAPQNGPLAAKSLPFYVESLFNSFPTNLSPRQFRFAFKALMQITSPPKQLAASEPMLAETLLEMLHHRALHAPTAPLPPSVNEGAQPDGQTAALSEQAVLLLTLLDALPYLPLGALEEWLPLAADLLAAVPDAGMRERCRARFWEVLESGEMDVERSAVCVWWWGSRGGRERVLFGARGGGDGGEGGPFMSGALGAQKESRL
;
A
#
# COMPACT_ATOMS: atom_id res chain seq x y z
N MET A 1 -36.58 -43.84 -17.36
CA MET A 1 -36.82 -44.79 -16.25
C MET A 1 -35.96 -44.52 -15.01
N PRO A 2 -34.61 -44.43 -15.04
CA PRO A 2 -33.82 -44.10 -13.84
C PRO A 2 -33.95 -42.62 -13.45
N THR A 3 -33.89 -41.72 -14.43
CA THR A 3 -33.94 -40.27 -14.26
C THR A 3 -35.29 -39.77 -13.71
N ASP A 4 -36.41 -40.37 -14.15
CA ASP A 4 -37.76 -40.00 -13.67
C ASP A 4 -37.98 -40.35 -12.20
N ARG A 5 -37.44 -41.51 -11.78
CA ARG A 5 -37.45 -41.91 -10.36
C ARG A 5 -36.61 -40.97 -9.51
N LEU A 6 -35.44 -40.56 -10.02
CA LEU A 6 -34.56 -39.62 -9.32
C LEU A 6 -35.17 -38.22 -9.21
N LEU A 7 -35.83 -37.73 -10.27
CA LEU A 7 -36.62 -36.48 -10.26
C LEU A 7 -37.71 -36.51 -9.20
N THR A 8 -38.50 -37.58 -9.15
CA THR A 8 -39.60 -37.72 -8.18
C THR A 8 -39.06 -37.74 -6.73
N THR A 9 -37.93 -38.41 -6.51
CA THR A 9 -37.26 -38.46 -5.20
C THR A 9 -36.73 -37.08 -4.78
N VAL A 10 -36.10 -36.33 -5.68
CA VAL A 10 -35.58 -34.98 -5.38
C VAL A 10 -36.72 -34.00 -5.12
N LEU A 11 -37.80 -34.03 -5.91
CA LEU A 11 -38.97 -33.18 -5.68
C LEU A 11 -39.64 -33.47 -4.33
N ARG A 12 -39.69 -34.74 -3.92
CA ARG A 12 -40.16 -35.11 -2.57
C ARG A 12 -39.20 -34.62 -1.49
N ALA A 13 -37.89 -34.70 -1.74
CA ALA A 13 -36.88 -34.22 -0.80
C ALA A 13 -36.94 -32.70 -0.59
N TYR A 14 -37.26 -31.91 -1.63
CA TYR A 14 -37.48 -30.46 -1.48
C TYR A 14 -38.60 -30.12 -0.50
N GLN A 15 -39.65 -30.94 -0.45
CA GLN A 15 -40.79 -30.77 0.46
C GLN A 15 -40.52 -31.28 1.88
N GLY A 16 -39.38 -31.93 2.12
CA GLY A 16 -39.01 -32.51 3.40
C GLY A 16 -38.63 -31.48 4.46
N ALA A 17 -38.44 -31.95 5.69
CA ALA A 17 -37.88 -31.15 6.77
C ALA A 17 -36.39 -30.82 6.48
N PRO A 18 -35.88 -29.67 6.94
CA PRO A 18 -34.47 -29.32 6.76
C PRO A 18 -33.54 -30.32 7.47
N ASP A 19 -32.60 -30.87 6.73
CA ASP A 19 -31.53 -31.74 7.25
C ASP A 19 -30.20 -31.40 6.53
N PRO A 20 -29.14 -31.01 7.25
CA PRO A 20 -27.84 -30.65 6.67
C PRO A 20 -27.20 -31.75 5.83
N GLU A 21 -27.31 -33.02 6.24
CA GLU A 21 -26.70 -34.13 5.49
C GLU A 21 -27.48 -34.42 4.20
N GLN A 22 -28.81 -34.35 4.28
CA GLN A 22 -29.67 -34.49 3.11
C GLN A 22 -29.52 -33.31 2.15
N SER A 23 -29.29 -32.10 2.64
CA SER A 23 -29.07 -30.91 1.80
C SER A 23 -27.94 -31.14 0.80
N ASN A 24 -26.80 -31.70 1.22
CA ASN A 24 -25.69 -32.03 0.32
C ASN A 24 -26.09 -33.00 -0.80
N ARG A 25 -26.89 -34.02 -0.47
CA ARG A 25 -27.41 -34.99 -1.44
C ARG A 25 -28.43 -34.35 -2.37
N ILE A 26 -29.26 -33.44 -1.86
CA ILE A 26 -30.22 -32.68 -2.65
C ILE A 26 -29.49 -31.86 -3.71
N PHE A 27 -28.55 -30.98 -3.33
CA PHE A 27 -27.84 -30.13 -4.30
C PHE A 27 -27.07 -30.94 -5.36
N SER A 28 -26.40 -32.03 -4.98
CA SER A 28 -25.67 -32.89 -5.92
C SER A 28 -26.60 -33.64 -6.89
N SER A 29 -27.71 -34.16 -6.38
CA SER A 29 -28.74 -34.83 -7.20
C SER A 29 -29.42 -33.84 -8.15
N THR A 30 -29.72 -32.63 -7.67
CA THR A 30 -30.29 -31.54 -8.48
C THR A 30 -29.36 -31.13 -9.61
N ALA A 31 -28.06 -30.94 -9.34
CA ALA A 31 -27.07 -30.62 -10.38
C ALA A 31 -26.99 -31.73 -11.44
N SER A 32 -26.99 -32.99 -11.02
CA SER A 32 -27.02 -34.15 -11.94
C SER A 32 -28.29 -34.19 -12.80
N LEU A 33 -29.47 -33.94 -12.19
CA LEU A 33 -30.74 -33.86 -12.93
C LEU A 33 -30.73 -32.77 -13.98
N PHE A 34 -30.24 -31.57 -13.65
CA PHE A 34 -30.16 -30.48 -14.62
C PHE A 34 -29.36 -30.84 -15.88
N THR A 35 -28.41 -31.77 -15.80
CA THR A 35 -27.58 -32.20 -16.94
C THR A 35 -28.14 -33.40 -17.72
N THR A 36 -29.02 -34.19 -17.09
CA THR A 36 -29.52 -35.48 -17.63
C THR A 36 -30.97 -35.43 -18.08
N LEU A 37 -31.75 -34.45 -17.64
CA LEU A 37 -33.12 -34.24 -18.08
C LEU A 37 -33.16 -33.86 -19.57
N SER A 38 -33.98 -34.58 -20.33
CA SER A 38 -34.16 -34.38 -21.78
C SER A 38 -35.35 -33.50 -22.14
N ASN A 39 -36.25 -33.24 -21.20
CA ASN A 39 -37.43 -32.39 -21.40
C ASN A 39 -37.22 -31.01 -20.76
N PRO A 40 -37.20 -29.92 -21.54
CA PRO A 40 -37.11 -28.55 -21.04
C PRO A 40 -38.13 -28.19 -19.95
N LEU A 41 -39.36 -28.72 -20.03
CA LEU A 41 -40.39 -28.46 -19.02
C LEU A 41 -40.02 -29.02 -17.63
N ASN A 42 -39.31 -30.15 -17.59
CA ASN A 42 -38.83 -30.72 -16.34
C ASN A 42 -37.70 -29.88 -15.73
N ILE A 43 -36.88 -29.24 -16.57
CA ILE A 43 -35.87 -28.28 -16.13
C ILE A 43 -36.54 -27.04 -15.53
N THR A 44 -37.54 -26.47 -16.22
CA THR A 44 -38.35 -25.35 -15.71
C THR A 44 -38.97 -25.68 -14.35
N LEU A 45 -39.60 -26.85 -14.24
CA LEU A 45 -40.21 -27.30 -12.99
C LEU A 45 -39.17 -27.47 -11.87
N LEU A 46 -38.03 -28.10 -12.17
CA LEU A 46 -36.98 -28.34 -11.19
C LEU A 46 -36.39 -27.03 -10.65
N THR A 47 -36.20 -26.02 -11.50
CA THR A 47 -35.79 -24.67 -11.10
C THR A 47 -36.82 -24.01 -10.18
N SER A 48 -38.09 -23.93 -10.61
CA SER A 48 -39.16 -23.30 -9.80
C SER A 48 -39.30 -23.97 -8.43
N GLN A 49 -39.25 -25.31 -8.38
CA GLN A 49 -39.38 -26.07 -7.13
C GLN A 49 -38.13 -25.96 -6.22
N LEU A 50 -36.93 -25.84 -6.79
CA LEU A 50 -35.71 -25.60 -6.01
C LEU A 50 -35.77 -24.24 -5.30
N LEU A 51 -36.22 -23.20 -5.99
CA LEU A 51 -36.27 -21.84 -5.45
C LEU A 51 -37.29 -21.67 -4.33
N ILE A 52 -38.37 -22.45 -4.31
CA ILE A 52 -39.34 -22.42 -3.22
C ILE A 52 -39.11 -23.51 -2.15
N SER A 53 -38.03 -24.30 -2.27
CA SER A 53 -37.83 -25.53 -1.50
C SER A 53 -37.69 -25.26 0.01
N PRO A 54 -38.66 -25.69 0.85
CA PRO A 54 -38.56 -25.53 2.31
C PRO A 54 -37.33 -26.22 2.90
N ALA A 55 -36.93 -27.38 2.36
CA ALA A 55 -35.76 -28.13 2.83
C ALA A 55 -34.44 -27.35 2.71
N ILE A 56 -34.37 -26.32 1.87
CA ILE A 56 -33.18 -25.51 1.62
C ILE A 56 -33.30 -24.15 2.29
N TRP A 57 -34.44 -23.48 2.13
CA TRP A 57 -34.61 -22.09 2.55
C TRP A 57 -35.09 -21.91 3.99
N ASN A 58 -35.62 -22.96 4.65
CA ASN A 58 -36.01 -22.85 6.07
C ASN A 58 -34.83 -22.94 7.05
N GLN A 59 -33.66 -23.45 6.62
CA GLN A 59 -32.44 -23.53 7.45
C GLN A 59 -31.22 -23.03 6.67
N VAL A 60 -31.21 -21.73 6.36
CA VAL A 60 -30.13 -21.12 5.56
C VAL A 60 -28.84 -20.97 6.39
N ASP A 61 -27.73 -21.54 5.91
CA ASP A 61 -26.37 -21.29 6.44
C ASP A 61 -25.78 -20.01 5.81
N GLY A 62 -26.50 -18.90 5.93
CA GLY A 62 -26.14 -17.60 5.36
C GLY A 62 -25.81 -17.66 3.86
N LEU A 63 -24.76 -16.93 3.46
CA LEU A 63 -24.33 -16.87 2.05
C LEU A 63 -23.76 -18.18 1.49
N ARG A 64 -23.47 -19.18 2.32
CA ARG A 64 -23.00 -20.48 1.82
C ARG A 64 -24.10 -21.20 1.05
N THR A 65 -25.35 -21.11 1.50
CA THR A 65 -26.49 -21.65 0.74
C THR A 65 -26.62 -20.95 -0.61
N SER A 66 -26.50 -19.62 -0.64
CA SER A 66 -26.54 -18.82 -1.87
C SER A 66 -25.42 -19.20 -2.84
N LEU A 67 -24.18 -19.37 -2.35
CA LEU A 67 -23.05 -19.83 -3.15
C LEU A 67 -23.27 -21.23 -3.72
N ARG A 68 -23.90 -22.13 -2.96
CA ARG A 68 -24.23 -23.49 -3.41
C ARG A 68 -25.28 -23.48 -4.51
N ILE A 69 -26.29 -22.61 -4.43
CA ILE A 69 -27.27 -22.42 -5.51
C ILE A 69 -26.57 -21.96 -6.79
N ILE A 70 -25.70 -20.93 -6.70
CA ILE A 70 -24.88 -20.48 -7.83
C ILE A 70 -24.06 -21.66 -8.39
N SER A 71 -23.46 -22.45 -7.51
CA SER A 71 -22.60 -23.58 -7.89
C SER A 71 -23.36 -24.72 -8.58
N VAL A 72 -24.61 -25.00 -8.20
CA VAL A 72 -25.46 -26.00 -8.88
C VAL A 72 -25.68 -25.61 -10.33
N TYR A 73 -26.11 -24.38 -10.58
CA TYR A 73 -26.37 -23.90 -11.95
C TYR A 73 -25.07 -23.75 -12.76
N ASN A 74 -23.99 -23.28 -12.14
CA ASN A 74 -22.67 -23.20 -12.77
C ASN A 74 -22.17 -24.58 -13.21
N THR A 75 -22.20 -25.57 -12.31
CA THR A 75 -21.73 -26.94 -12.60
C THR A 75 -22.59 -27.61 -13.67
N ALA A 76 -23.91 -27.44 -13.60
CA ALA A 76 -24.82 -27.97 -14.59
C ALA A 76 -24.58 -27.33 -15.97
N ALA A 77 -24.44 -26.01 -16.04
CA ALA A 77 -24.16 -25.27 -17.27
C ALA A 77 -22.84 -25.71 -17.93
N ILE A 78 -21.75 -25.84 -17.16
CA ILE A 78 -20.46 -26.35 -17.66
C ILE A 78 -20.63 -27.73 -18.28
N THR A 79 -21.38 -28.61 -17.60
CA THR A 79 -21.57 -30.00 -18.04
C THR A 79 -22.43 -30.08 -19.30
N VAL A 80 -23.51 -29.28 -19.38
CA VAL A 80 -24.36 -29.19 -20.58
C VAL A 80 -23.55 -28.70 -21.78
N HIS A 81 -22.74 -27.65 -21.59
CA HIS A 81 -21.86 -27.14 -22.63
C HIS A 81 -20.84 -28.19 -23.09
N LYS A 82 -20.19 -28.87 -22.14
CA LYS A 82 -19.25 -29.94 -22.45
C LYS A 82 -19.90 -31.07 -23.25
N ASN A 83 -21.10 -31.51 -22.85
CA ASN A 83 -21.86 -32.54 -23.56
C ASN A 83 -22.22 -32.11 -24.99
N GLN A 84 -22.58 -30.84 -25.19
CA GLN A 84 -22.88 -30.29 -26.52
C GLN A 84 -21.64 -30.24 -27.41
N VAL A 85 -20.49 -29.80 -26.90
CA VAL A 85 -19.23 -29.72 -27.67
C VAL A 85 -18.72 -31.12 -28.04
N GLU A 86 -18.77 -32.06 -27.11
CA GLU A 86 -18.36 -33.46 -27.34
C GLU A 86 -19.34 -34.21 -28.26
N GLY A 87 -20.64 -33.89 -28.18
CA GLY A 87 -21.67 -34.39 -29.08
C GLY A 87 -21.57 -33.81 -30.49
N GLY A 88 -21.27 -32.51 -30.60
CA GLY A 88 -21.09 -31.78 -31.86
C GLY A 88 -19.84 -32.22 -32.63
N SER A 89 -18.72 -32.48 -31.94
CA SER A 89 -17.50 -33.01 -32.58
C SER A 89 -17.69 -34.41 -33.20
N LYS A 90 -18.71 -35.16 -32.78
CA LYS A 90 -19.08 -36.46 -33.35
C LYS A 90 -20.14 -36.36 -34.46
N SER A 91 -20.72 -35.18 -34.72
CA SER A 91 -21.84 -35.00 -35.66
C SER A 91 -21.46 -35.03 -37.15
N ASN A 92 -20.17 -35.13 -37.49
CA ASN A 92 -19.72 -35.40 -38.86
C ASN A 92 -19.80 -36.90 -39.24
N LYS A 93 -20.34 -37.76 -38.36
CA LYS A 93 -20.73 -39.12 -38.69
C LYS A 93 -22.25 -39.26 -38.58
N PRO A 94 -22.92 -39.92 -39.56
CA PRO A 94 -24.36 -40.14 -39.50
C PRO A 94 -24.72 -40.85 -38.18
N PHE A 95 -25.78 -40.37 -37.54
CA PHE A 95 -26.26 -40.85 -36.25
C PHE A 95 -26.53 -42.36 -36.32
N ASP A 96 -25.71 -43.15 -35.62
CA ASP A 96 -25.99 -44.56 -35.40
C ASP A 96 -26.99 -44.67 -34.24
N ALA A 97 -28.13 -45.33 -34.45
CA ALA A 97 -29.23 -45.45 -33.47
C ALA A 97 -28.81 -46.15 -32.16
N TYR A 98 -27.60 -46.74 -32.13
CA TYR A 98 -27.04 -47.51 -31.02
C TYR A 98 -26.03 -46.74 -30.14
N GLN A 99 -25.68 -45.49 -30.46
CA GLN A 99 -24.82 -44.68 -29.58
C GLN A 99 -25.66 -43.88 -28.56
N PRO A 100 -25.43 -44.06 -27.24
CA PRO A 100 -26.14 -43.28 -26.23
C PRO A 100 -25.77 -41.80 -26.35
N ARG A 101 -26.77 -40.92 -26.41
CA ARG A 101 -26.57 -39.47 -26.33
C ARG A 101 -25.85 -39.14 -25.02
N LEU A 102 -24.81 -38.31 -25.10
CA LEU A 102 -24.13 -37.78 -23.93
C LEU A 102 -25.03 -36.72 -23.27
N GLY A 103 -25.52 -37.03 -22.06
CA GLY A 103 -26.41 -36.15 -21.29
C GLY A 103 -27.89 -36.18 -21.74
N GLY A 104 -28.65 -35.16 -21.34
CA GLY A 104 -30.08 -35.02 -21.64
C GLY A 104 -30.40 -34.70 -23.11
N GLY A 105 -29.41 -34.29 -23.91
CA GLY A 105 -29.60 -33.96 -25.33
C GLY A 105 -30.30 -32.63 -25.60
N VAL A 106 -30.41 -31.76 -24.60
CA VAL A 106 -30.89 -30.37 -24.71
C VAL A 106 -29.70 -29.46 -24.99
N GLU A 107 -29.80 -28.56 -25.97
CA GLU A 107 -28.74 -27.60 -26.29
C GLU A 107 -28.62 -26.51 -25.21
N CYS A 108 -27.45 -25.85 -25.11
CA CYS A 108 -27.15 -24.80 -24.14
C CYS A 108 -28.21 -23.69 -24.11
N ASP A 109 -28.63 -23.18 -25.28
CA ASP A 109 -29.60 -22.09 -25.38
C ASP A 109 -31.00 -22.53 -24.92
N GLU A 110 -31.42 -23.74 -25.30
CA GLU A 110 -32.71 -24.31 -24.90
C GLU A 110 -32.72 -24.61 -23.40
N TRP A 111 -31.62 -25.16 -22.87
CA TRP A 111 -31.42 -25.43 -21.45
C TRP A 111 -31.47 -24.15 -20.62
N ALA A 112 -30.71 -23.12 -21.00
CA ALA A 112 -30.68 -21.85 -20.30
C ALA A 112 -32.04 -21.16 -20.35
N THR A 113 -32.73 -21.21 -21.50
CA THR A 113 -34.10 -20.69 -21.63
C THR A 113 -35.08 -21.43 -20.72
N ALA A 114 -34.95 -22.76 -20.60
CA ALA A 114 -35.79 -23.57 -19.73
C ALA A 114 -35.60 -23.22 -18.25
N VAL A 115 -34.34 -23.03 -17.81
CA VAL A 115 -34.01 -22.58 -16.45
C VAL A 115 -34.60 -21.18 -16.20
N VAL A 116 -34.40 -20.22 -17.11
CA VAL A 116 -34.95 -18.86 -16.96
C VAL A 116 -36.47 -18.86 -16.85
N LYS A 117 -37.17 -19.71 -17.62
CA LYS A 117 -38.63 -19.87 -17.50
C LYS A 117 -39.08 -20.36 -16.12
N GLY A 118 -38.20 -21.00 -15.35
CA GLY A 118 -38.47 -21.43 -13.98
C GLY A 118 -38.35 -20.32 -12.94
N LEU A 119 -37.85 -19.14 -13.33
CA LEU A 119 -37.77 -17.94 -12.49
C LEU A 119 -39.13 -17.23 -12.46
N ASP A 120 -40.09 -17.85 -11.79
CA ASP A 120 -41.46 -17.36 -11.66
C ASP A 120 -41.62 -16.36 -10.50
N ASP A 121 -42.81 -15.76 -10.39
CA ASP A 121 -43.13 -14.78 -9.34
C ASP A 121 -43.32 -15.42 -7.94
N ARG A 122 -43.17 -16.74 -7.81
CA ARG A 122 -43.28 -17.44 -6.51
C ARG A 122 -41.98 -17.35 -5.71
N SER A 123 -40.87 -17.04 -6.39
CA SER A 123 -39.56 -16.84 -5.78
C SER A 123 -39.15 -15.36 -5.85
N PRO A 124 -38.50 -14.84 -4.80
CA PRO A 124 -38.09 -13.44 -4.76
C PRO A 124 -36.98 -13.12 -5.77
N ARG A 125 -36.92 -11.86 -6.22
CA ARG A 125 -35.99 -11.42 -7.28
C ARG A 125 -34.51 -11.62 -6.95
N TRP A 126 -34.14 -11.59 -5.68
CA TRP A 126 -32.75 -11.82 -5.28
C TRP A 126 -32.32 -13.28 -5.53
N GLU A 127 -33.21 -14.27 -5.42
CA GLU A 127 -32.89 -15.65 -5.77
C GLU A 127 -32.67 -15.82 -7.28
N HIS A 128 -33.41 -15.06 -8.09
CA HIS A 128 -33.22 -15.04 -9.55
C HIS A 128 -31.80 -14.60 -9.91
N THR A 129 -31.21 -13.67 -9.15
CA THR A 129 -29.82 -13.26 -9.37
C THR A 129 -28.82 -14.39 -9.16
N LEU A 130 -29.05 -15.30 -8.20
CA LEU A 130 -28.20 -16.46 -7.95
C LEU A 130 -28.21 -17.43 -9.13
N VAL A 131 -29.40 -17.71 -9.67
CA VAL A 131 -29.56 -18.62 -10.82
C VAL A 131 -28.91 -18.02 -12.07
N LEU A 132 -29.22 -16.77 -12.38
CA LEU A 132 -28.68 -16.07 -13.55
C LEU A 132 -27.16 -15.95 -13.50
N ALA A 133 -26.60 -15.63 -12.33
CA ALA A 133 -25.15 -15.62 -12.13
C ALA A 133 -24.54 -17.02 -12.35
N GLY A 134 -25.16 -18.07 -11.83
CA GLY A 134 -24.72 -19.46 -12.05
C GLY A 134 -24.69 -19.86 -13.53
N ILE A 135 -25.74 -19.53 -14.29
CA ILE A 135 -25.78 -19.79 -15.74
C ILE A 135 -24.65 -19.05 -16.46
N LEU A 136 -24.48 -17.75 -16.21
CA LEU A 136 -23.44 -16.94 -16.86
C LEU A 136 -22.04 -17.44 -16.52
N LEU A 137 -21.76 -17.78 -15.26
CA LEU A 137 -20.47 -18.33 -14.83
C LEU A 137 -20.15 -19.65 -15.52
N GLY A 138 -21.14 -20.53 -15.67
CA GLY A 138 -20.94 -21.83 -16.28
C GLY A 138 -20.80 -21.79 -17.79
N MET A 139 -21.63 -20.99 -18.47
CA MET A 139 -21.67 -20.93 -19.93
C MET A 139 -20.64 -19.96 -20.53
N GLU A 140 -20.34 -18.84 -19.86
CA GLU A 140 -19.46 -17.78 -20.40
C GLU A 140 -18.13 -17.67 -19.67
N GLY A 141 -18.02 -18.23 -18.45
CA GLY A 141 -16.76 -18.26 -17.71
C GLY A 141 -15.66 -19.02 -18.47
N GLN A 142 -14.41 -18.62 -18.26
CA GLN A 142 -13.23 -19.20 -18.95
C GLN A 142 -13.36 -19.19 -20.48
N GLU A 143 -14.02 -18.16 -21.04
CA GLU A 143 -14.20 -17.97 -22.49
C GLU A 143 -14.92 -19.12 -23.22
N ARG A 144 -15.73 -19.91 -22.52
CA ARG A 144 -16.46 -21.04 -23.11
C ARG A 144 -17.45 -20.65 -24.22
N ARG A 145 -18.04 -19.45 -24.13
CA ARG A 145 -19.00 -18.90 -25.12
C ARG A 145 -20.12 -19.90 -25.45
N GLY A 146 -20.72 -20.48 -24.42
CA GLY A 146 -21.74 -21.52 -24.56
C GLY A 146 -23.10 -21.01 -25.02
N LEU A 147 -23.36 -19.70 -24.97
CA LEU A 147 -24.64 -19.11 -25.32
C LEU A 147 -24.60 -18.34 -26.64
N SER A 148 -25.73 -18.27 -27.35
CA SER A 148 -25.88 -17.32 -28.44
C SER A 148 -25.78 -15.87 -27.93
N ARG A 149 -25.25 -14.97 -28.78
CA ARG A 149 -25.07 -13.55 -28.43
C ARG A 149 -26.36 -12.89 -27.92
N GLY A 150 -27.50 -13.22 -28.56
CA GLY A 150 -28.81 -12.65 -28.19
C GLY A 150 -29.30 -13.16 -26.84
N LEU A 151 -29.14 -14.46 -26.56
CA LEU A 151 -29.54 -15.02 -25.27
C LEU A 151 -28.64 -14.54 -24.14
N ARG A 152 -27.32 -14.50 -24.37
CA ARG A 152 -26.35 -13.91 -23.44
C ARG A 152 -26.74 -12.49 -23.05
N ALA A 153 -27.00 -11.61 -24.03
CA ALA A 153 -27.39 -10.22 -23.75
C ALA A 153 -28.67 -10.15 -22.90
N LYS A 154 -29.68 -10.98 -23.20
CA LYS A 154 -30.92 -11.06 -22.41
C LYS A 154 -30.67 -11.51 -20.97
N LEU A 155 -29.79 -12.49 -20.75
CA LEU A 155 -29.43 -12.99 -19.43
C LEU A 155 -28.67 -11.94 -18.62
N GLU A 156 -27.71 -11.25 -19.24
CA GLU A 156 -26.98 -10.14 -18.61
C GLU A 156 -27.96 -9.03 -18.18
N THR A 157 -28.86 -8.60 -19.06
CA THR A 157 -29.89 -7.59 -18.74
C THR A 157 -30.85 -8.09 -17.65
N ALA A 158 -31.26 -9.36 -17.69
CA ALA A 158 -32.14 -9.93 -16.68
C ALA A 158 -31.49 -9.94 -15.29
N LEU A 159 -30.19 -10.27 -15.21
CA LEU A 159 -29.45 -10.26 -13.94
C LEU A 159 -29.41 -8.86 -13.33
N VAL A 160 -29.07 -7.85 -14.13
CA VAL A 160 -29.03 -6.45 -13.68
C VAL A 160 -30.42 -5.94 -13.31
N THR A 161 -31.45 -6.31 -14.07
CA THR A 161 -32.84 -5.95 -13.76
C THR A 161 -33.28 -6.56 -12.42
N ALA A 162 -33.01 -7.85 -12.19
CA ALA A 162 -33.33 -8.51 -10.93
C ALA A 162 -32.56 -7.90 -9.74
N ALA A 163 -31.30 -7.51 -9.94
CA ALA A 163 -30.52 -6.80 -8.94
C ALA A 163 -31.10 -5.42 -8.61
N ASN A 164 -31.47 -4.63 -9.62
CA ASN A 164 -32.08 -3.32 -9.42
C ASN A 164 -33.44 -3.41 -8.71
N LEU A 165 -34.28 -4.40 -9.04
CA LEU A 165 -35.55 -4.65 -8.34
C LEU A 165 -35.31 -5.05 -6.88
N THR A 166 -34.29 -5.88 -6.62
CA THR A 166 -33.88 -6.24 -5.26
C THR A 166 -33.47 -5.01 -4.44
N LEU A 167 -32.84 -4.02 -5.06
CA LEU A 167 -32.43 -2.78 -4.41
C LEU A 167 -33.58 -1.80 -4.17
N GLN A 168 -34.72 -1.92 -4.85
CA GLN A 168 -35.90 -1.09 -4.63
C GLN A 168 -36.66 -1.50 -3.37
N ASP A 169 -36.78 -2.81 -3.13
CA ASP A 169 -37.56 -3.38 -2.02
C ASP A 169 -36.68 -3.98 -0.92
N GLN A 170 -35.66 -3.23 -0.45
CA GLN A 170 -34.68 -3.75 0.52
C GLN A 170 -35.32 -4.20 1.85
N ALA A 171 -36.36 -3.49 2.30
CA ALA A 171 -37.06 -3.82 3.55
C ALA A 171 -37.78 -5.18 3.47
N VAL A 172 -38.35 -5.52 2.31
CA VAL A 172 -39.04 -6.80 2.06
C VAL A 172 -38.05 -7.91 1.78
N THR A 173 -36.96 -7.59 1.08
CA THR A 173 -35.92 -8.56 0.70
C THR A 173 -35.13 -9.06 1.92
N GLY A 174 -34.94 -8.20 2.92
CA GLY A 174 -34.13 -8.52 4.10
C GLY A 174 -32.63 -8.56 3.80
N ILE A 175 -31.84 -8.68 4.86
CA ILE A 175 -30.37 -8.58 4.81
C ILE A 175 -29.78 -9.70 3.93
N LEU A 176 -30.18 -10.95 4.19
CA LEU A 176 -29.68 -12.12 3.46
C LEU A 176 -29.92 -12.02 1.95
N GLY A 177 -31.08 -11.53 1.52
CA GLY A 177 -31.39 -11.42 0.10
C GLY A 177 -30.52 -10.38 -0.61
N VAL A 178 -30.29 -9.22 0.03
CA VAL A 178 -29.40 -8.19 -0.50
C VAL A 178 -27.96 -8.69 -0.57
N GLU A 179 -27.45 -9.34 0.48
CA GLU A 179 -26.09 -9.90 0.51
C GLU A 179 -25.91 -11.05 -0.51
N SER A 180 -26.95 -11.86 -0.72
CA SER A 180 -26.96 -12.93 -1.73
C SER A 180 -26.90 -12.37 -3.14
N MET A 181 -27.63 -11.30 -3.42
CA MET A 181 -27.56 -10.57 -4.68
C MET A 181 -26.17 -9.97 -4.90
N ILE A 182 -25.55 -9.38 -3.87
CA ILE A 182 -24.18 -8.86 -3.93
C ILE A 182 -23.19 -9.98 -4.24
N LEU A 183 -23.32 -11.14 -3.61
CA LEU A 183 -22.47 -12.30 -3.90
C LEU A 183 -22.62 -12.73 -5.38
N ALA A 184 -23.85 -12.80 -5.89
CA ALA A 184 -24.13 -13.14 -7.28
C ALA A 184 -23.47 -12.13 -8.25
N LEU A 185 -23.66 -10.84 -8.00
CA LEU A 185 -23.04 -9.77 -8.76
C LEU A 185 -21.52 -9.84 -8.69
N ASN A 186 -20.93 -10.05 -7.52
CA ASN A 186 -19.47 -10.09 -7.35
C ASN A 186 -18.82 -11.14 -8.29
N HIS A 187 -19.45 -12.30 -8.44
CA HIS A 187 -18.96 -13.33 -9.35
C HIS A 187 -19.30 -13.07 -10.82
N ALA A 188 -20.49 -12.57 -11.13
CA ALA A 188 -20.95 -12.39 -12.51
C ALA A 188 -20.46 -11.08 -13.16
N PHE A 189 -20.14 -10.04 -12.37
CA PHE A 189 -19.82 -8.70 -12.86
C PHE A 189 -18.69 -8.64 -13.91
N PRO A 190 -17.59 -9.42 -13.79
CA PRO A 190 -16.55 -9.48 -14.83
C PRO A 190 -17.04 -10.00 -16.18
N LEU A 191 -18.12 -10.79 -16.20
CA LEU A 191 -18.69 -11.37 -17.42
C LEU A 191 -19.67 -10.43 -18.15
N LEU A 192 -20.20 -9.44 -17.44
CA LEU A 192 -21.13 -8.46 -17.99
C LEU A 192 -20.46 -7.57 -19.04
N SER A 193 -21.17 -7.30 -20.13
CA SER A 193 -20.78 -6.28 -21.10
C SER A 193 -20.83 -4.87 -20.49
N ASP A 194 -19.98 -3.97 -20.98
CA ASP A 194 -19.92 -2.59 -20.46
C ASP A 194 -21.23 -1.83 -20.62
N HIS A 195 -22.01 -2.15 -21.66
CA HIS A 195 -23.35 -1.60 -21.84
C HIS A 195 -24.28 -2.01 -20.70
N VAL A 196 -24.28 -3.29 -20.33
CA VAL A 196 -25.16 -3.82 -19.27
C VAL A 196 -24.71 -3.37 -17.89
N ARG A 197 -23.39 -3.25 -17.65
CA ARG A 197 -22.88 -2.69 -16.38
C ARG A 197 -23.48 -1.32 -16.07
N ARG A 198 -23.57 -0.44 -17.07
CA ARG A 198 -24.16 0.91 -16.94
C ARG A 198 -25.65 0.91 -16.56
N LEU A 199 -26.36 -0.20 -16.71
CA LEU A 199 -27.77 -0.31 -16.32
C LEU A 199 -27.96 -0.57 -14.83
N LEU A 200 -26.90 -0.87 -14.08
CA LEU A 200 -26.97 -1.02 -12.62
C LEU A 200 -27.23 0.34 -11.95
N ASN A 201 -28.15 0.35 -10.99
CA ASN A 201 -28.38 1.52 -10.15
C ASN A 201 -27.28 1.63 -9.07
N TYR A 202 -26.15 2.24 -9.44
CA TYR A 202 -25.00 2.40 -8.55
C TYR A 202 -25.31 3.24 -7.31
N ASP A 203 -26.18 4.25 -7.43
CA ASP A 203 -26.58 5.12 -6.32
C ASP A 203 -27.31 4.34 -5.22
N ALA A 204 -28.09 3.30 -5.58
CA ALA A 204 -28.73 2.39 -4.62
C ALA A 204 -27.83 1.23 -4.19
N LEU A 205 -26.85 0.84 -5.02
CA LEU A 205 -26.01 -0.34 -4.81
C LEU A 205 -24.79 -0.09 -3.90
N VAL A 206 -24.20 1.11 -3.95
CA VAL A 206 -22.91 1.38 -3.27
C VAL A 206 -22.97 1.12 -1.77
N TYR A 207 -24.05 1.55 -1.11
CA TYR A 207 -24.17 1.43 0.33
C TYR A 207 -24.35 -0.02 0.80
N PRO A 208 -25.24 -0.82 0.18
CA PRO A 208 -25.27 -2.28 0.37
C PRO A 208 -23.91 -2.95 0.18
N LEU A 209 -23.13 -2.58 -0.84
CA LEU A 209 -21.82 -3.19 -1.07
C LEU A 209 -20.82 -2.88 0.06
N ILE A 210 -20.79 -1.64 0.54
CA ILE A 210 -19.93 -1.25 1.68
C ILE A 210 -20.34 -2.01 2.93
N LYS A 211 -21.65 -2.11 3.21
CA LYS A 211 -22.17 -2.90 4.33
C LYS A 211 -21.80 -4.38 4.22
N ALA A 212 -21.88 -4.96 3.02
CA ALA A 212 -21.50 -6.35 2.80
C ALA A 212 -20.00 -6.60 3.06
N MET A 213 -19.14 -5.59 2.84
CA MET A 213 -17.72 -5.65 3.22
C MET A 213 -17.51 -5.47 4.72
N THR A 214 -18.20 -4.53 5.38
CA THR A 214 -17.87 -4.16 6.75
C THR A 214 -18.64 -4.96 7.80
N TYR A 215 -19.86 -5.40 7.53
CA TYR A 215 -20.78 -5.95 8.52
C TYR A 215 -20.73 -7.49 8.61
N MET A 216 -21.86 -8.15 8.90
CA MET A 216 -21.95 -9.55 9.31
C MET A 216 -21.28 -10.56 8.36
N GLU A 217 -21.51 -10.45 7.05
CA GLU A 217 -20.92 -11.38 6.06
C GLU A 217 -19.49 -11.00 5.63
N GLY A 218 -19.09 -9.76 5.92
CA GLY A 218 -17.74 -9.24 5.71
C GLY A 218 -16.91 -9.29 6.99
N TYR A 219 -16.23 -8.19 7.32
CA TYR A 219 -15.27 -8.09 8.44
C TYR A 219 -15.89 -7.85 9.83
N GLN A 220 -17.21 -7.99 9.99
CA GLN A 220 -17.91 -7.94 11.27
C GLN A 220 -17.57 -6.70 12.12
N ASP A 221 -17.41 -5.54 11.50
CA ASP A 221 -17.08 -4.27 12.16
C ASP A 221 -15.84 -4.37 13.07
N ALA A 222 -14.87 -5.22 12.70
CA ALA A 222 -13.66 -5.52 13.47
C ALA A 222 -13.86 -6.27 14.80
N ILE A 223 -15.08 -6.72 15.12
CA ILE A 223 -15.40 -7.43 16.37
C ILE A 223 -14.53 -8.68 16.56
N PHE A 224 -14.08 -9.31 15.48
CA PHE A 224 -13.19 -10.47 15.57
C PHE A 224 -11.88 -10.16 16.32
N LEU A 225 -11.35 -8.92 16.26
CA LEU A 225 -10.15 -8.53 17.00
C LEU A 225 -10.38 -8.49 18.51
N GLU A 226 -11.57 -8.09 18.93
CA GLU A 226 -11.96 -8.11 20.35
C GLU A 226 -12.04 -9.55 20.86
N THR A 227 -12.58 -10.47 20.04
CA THR A 227 -12.63 -11.90 20.41
C THR A 227 -11.25 -12.53 20.55
N VAL A 228 -10.28 -12.13 19.72
CA VAL A 228 -8.90 -12.63 19.80
C VAL A 228 -8.26 -12.25 21.13
N ASP A 229 -8.49 -11.03 21.63
CA ASP A 229 -7.89 -10.58 22.89
C ASP A 229 -8.23 -11.49 24.08
N TYR A 230 -9.48 -12.00 24.15
CA TYR A 230 -9.92 -12.87 25.23
C TYR A 230 -9.17 -14.22 25.29
N ASP A 231 -8.75 -14.74 24.14
CA ASP A 231 -8.08 -16.04 24.04
C ASP A 231 -6.55 -15.94 24.03
N VAL A 232 -6.00 -14.74 23.79
CA VAL A 232 -4.56 -14.48 23.93
C VAL A 232 -4.20 -14.46 25.41
N ARG A 233 -3.39 -15.43 25.84
CA ARG A 233 -3.00 -15.63 27.24
C ARG A 233 -1.51 -15.42 27.42
N HIS A 234 -1.16 -14.85 28.56
CA HIS A 234 0.22 -14.77 29.00
C HIS A 234 0.67 -16.11 29.61
N VAL A 235 1.75 -16.68 29.09
CA VAL A 235 2.32 -17.99 29.48
C VAL A 235 3.71 -17.75 30.09
N SER A 236 4.34 -18.81 30.62
CA SER A 236 5.66 -18.75 31.23
C SER A 236 6.71 -18.08 30.33
N GLY A 237 7.54 -17.21 30.93
CA GLY A 237 8.63 -16.53 30.23
C GLY A 237 8.23 -15.27 29.45
N ASN A 238 7.21 -14.54 29.90
CA ASN A 238 6.69 -13.34 29.23
C ASN A 238 6.15 -13.56 27.81
N LYS A 239 5.76 -14.79 27.47
CA LYS A 239 5.25 -15.09 26.12
C LYS A 239 3.74 -15.04 26.05
N PHE A 240 3.22 -14.57 24.93
CA PHE A 240 1.81 -14.67 24.57
C PHE A 240 1.55 -15.93 23.76
N ASP A 241 0.57 -16.70 24.21
CA ASP A 241 0.06 -17.88 23.53
C ASP A 241 -1.36 -17.65 23.05
N TRP A 242 -1.59 -17.98 21.79
CA TRP A 242 -2.90 -17.99 21.17
C TRP A 242 -3.06 -19.31 20.41
N SER A 243 -3.66 -20.29 21.10
CA SER A 243 -3.78 -21.66 20.59
C SER A 243 -4.69 -21.75 19.35
N ALA A 244 -4.32 -22.61 18.41
CA ALA A 244 -5.12 -22.93 17.23
C ALA A 244 -6.42 -23.67 17.55
N LYS A 245 -6.63 -24.11 18.80
CA LYS A 245 -7.89 -24.71 19.26
C LYS A 245 -8.84 -23.71 19.91
N SER A 246 -8.43 -22.44 20.01
CA SER A 246 -9.23 -21.40 20.66
C SER A 246 -10.49 -21.05 19.86
N PRO A 247 -11.61 -20.72 20.53
CA PRO A 247 -12.83 -20.26 19.85
C PRO A 247 -12.60 -19.06 18.92
N SER A 248 -11.79 -18.08 19.33
CA SER A 248 -11.46 -16.90 18.50
C SER A 248 -10.72 -17.27 17.22
N PHE A 249 -9.77 -18.22 17.27
CA PHE A 249 -9.07 -18.67 16.07
C PHE A 249 -9.99 -19.44 15.13
N LEU A 250 -10.86 -20.31 15.66
CA LEU A 250 -11.87 -21.01 14.86
C LEU A 250 -12.87 -20.03 14.23
N GLN A 251 -13.26 -18.98 14.96
CA GLN A 251 -14.11 -17.90 14.44
C GLN A 251 -13.40 -17.13 13.33
N LEU A 252 -12.10 -16.81 13.49
CA LEU A 252 -11.30 -16.16 12.47
C LEU A 252 -11.16 -17.03 11.21
N GLN A 253 -10.96 -18.33 11.36
CA GLN A 253 -10.94 -19.27 10.23
C GLN A 253 -12.30 -19.32 9.52
N LYS A 254 -13.40 -19.33 10.29
CA LYS A 254 -14.75 -19.25 9.74
C LYS A 254 -14.96 -17.93 8.99
N LEU A 255 -14.50 -16.80 9.53
CA LEU A 255 -14.54 -15.48 8.90
C LEU A 255 -13.80 -15.48 7.56
N GLY A 256 -12.54 -15.94 7.54
CA GLY A 256 -11.74 -16.03 6.31
C GLY A 256 -12.36 -16.95 5.26
N SER A 257 -13.12 -17.97 5.68
CA SER A 257 -13.83 -18.89 4.78
C SER A 257 -15.16 -18.36 4.23
N LYS A 258 -15.64 -17.19 4.68
CA LYS A 258 -16.92 -16.65 4.19
C LYS A 258 -16.84 -16.33 2.70
N PRO A 259 -17.93 -16.51 1.94
CA PRO A 259 -17.93 -16.28 0.48
C PRO A 259 -17.45 -14.88 0.09
N LEU A 260 -17.89 -13.82 0.78
CA LEU A 260 -17.49 -12.45 0.45
C LEU A 260 -16.05 -12.11 0.90
N VAL A 261 -15.61 -12.62 2.04
CA VAL A 261 -14.23 -12.38 2.54
C VAL A 261 -13.21 -13.09 1.66
N SER A 262 -13.46 -14.35 1.30
CA SER A 262 -12.60 -15.10 0.37
C SER A 262 -12.56 -14.51 -1.04
N SER A 263 -13.60 -13.77 -1.45
CA SER A 263 -13.69 -13.05 -2.73
C SER A 263 -13.61 -11.52 -2.58
N MET A 264 -12.92 -11.03 -1.54
CA MET A 264 -12.84 -9.60 -1.23
C MET A 264 -12.13 -8.78 -2.31
N GLY A 265 -11.16 -9.36 -3.03
CA GLY A 265 -10.48 -8.67 -4.13
C GLY A 265 -11.46 -8.24 -5.24
N PRO A 266 -12.23 -9.16 -5.84
CA PRO A 266 -13.33 -8.81 -6.73
C PRO A 266 -14.36 -7.84 -6.12
N LEU A 267 -14.75 -8.04 -4.84
CA LEU A 267 -15.78 -7.21 -4.19
C LEU A 267 -15.31 -5.76 -4.06
N SER A 268 -14.08 -5.53 -3.63
CA SER A 268 -13.49 -4.19 -3.53
C SER A 268 -13.36 -3.50 -4.88
N ARG A 269 -13.12 -4.24 -5.98
CA ARG A 269 -13.16 -3.69 -7.36
C ARG A 269 -14.58 -3.34 -7.79
N LEU A 270 -15.58 -4.14 -7.43
CA LEU A 270 -16.98 -3.84 -7.70
C LEU A 270 -17.43 -2.57 -6.95
N ILE A 271 -17.03 -2.42 -5.67
CA ILE A 271 -17.27 -1.21 -4.88
C ILE A 271 -16.60 0.00 -5.54
N ALA A 272 -15.31 -0.12 -5.87
CA ALA A 272 -14.54 0.92 -6.55
C ALA A 272 -15.23 1.38 -7.86
N HIS A 273 -15.66 0.42 -8.68
CA HIS A 273 -16.38 0.69 -9.91
C HIS A 273 -17.75 1.35 -9.66
N ALA A 274 -18.48 0.92 -8.62
CA ALA A 274 -19.74 1.55 -8.25
C ALA A 274 -19.55 3.02 -7.89
N ILE A 275 -18.51 3.35 -7.10
CA ILE A 275 -18.18 4.72 -6.71
C ILE A 275 -17.83 5.59 -7.93
N GLU A 276 -17.02 5.06 -8.85
CA GLU A 276 -16.63 5.77 -10.08
C GLU A 276 -17.87 6.14 -10.93
N ASN A 277 -18.89 5.29 -10.93
CA ASN A 277 -20.13 5.45 -11.71
C ASN A 277 -21.32 6.05 -10.92
N LEU A 278 -21.10 6.58 -9.72
CA LEU A 278 -22.15 7.29 -8.97
C LEU A 278 -22.61 8.54 -9.71
N SER A 279 -23.93 8.76 -9.72
CA SER A 279 -24.57 9.96 -10.26
C SER A 279 -24.72 11.03 -9.18
N VAL A 280 -24.95 10.61 -7.93
CA VAL A 280 -25.18 11.49 -6.79
C VAL A 280 -23.89 11.67 -5.97
N PRO A 281 -23.23 12.84 -6.01
CA PRO A 281 -21.93 13.04 -5.35
C PRO A 281 -21.96 12.88 -3.83
N SER A 282 -23.07 13.20 -3.15
CA SER A 282 -23.18 13.08 -1.69
C SER A 282 -23.01 11.64 -1.20
N ARG A 283 -23.32 10.63 -2.04
CA ARG A 283 -23.11 9.22 -1.71
C ARG A 283 -21.63 8.85 -1.60
N VAL A 284 -20.75 9.58 -2.28
CA VAL A 284 -19.29 9.42 -2.12
C VAL A 284 -18.86 9.83 -0.70
N LEU A 285 -19.40 10.93 -0.19
CA LEU A 285 -19.13 11.41 1.16
C LEU A 285 -19.63 10.42 2.22
N GLU A 286 -20.87 9.94 2.06
CA GLU A 286 -21.43 8.90 2.94
C GLU A 286 -20.57 7.64 2.93
N THR A 287 -20.10 7.21 1.76
CA THR A 287 -19.23 6.03 1.62
C THR A 287 -17.90 6.23 2.33
N LEU A 288 -17.30 7.41 2.19
CA LEU A 288 -16.08 7.77 2.90
C LEU A 288 -16.27 7.74 4.42
N ASP A 289 -17.37 8.30 4.93
CA ASP A 289 -17.68 8.30 6.36
C ASP A 289 -17.77 6.88 6.93
N HIS A 290 -18.39 5.95 6.19
CA HIS A 290 -18.48 4.55 6.61
C HIS A 290 -17.10 3.87 6.61
N LEU A 291 -16.21 4.17 5.66
CA LEU A 291 -14.85 3.63 5.63
C LEU A 291 -13.96 4.20 6.75
N VAL A 292 -14.10 5.48 7.07
CA VAL A 292 -13.41 6.11 8.21
C VAL A 292 -13.89 5.48 9.51
N ALA A 293 -15.21 5.30 9.68
CA ALA A 293 -15.76 4.63 10.84
C ALA A 293 -15.27 3.17 10.96
N PHE A 294 -15.23 2.42 9.86
CA PHE A 294 -14.73 1.05 9.85
C PHE A 294 -13.23 0.98 10.20
N SER A 295 -12.39 1.81 9.59
CA SER A 295 -10.96 1.86 9.90
C SER A 295 -10.71 2.28 11.35
N GLY A 296 -11.49 3.22 11.89
CA GLY A 296 -11.43 3.62 13.29
C GLY A 296 -11.82 2.49 14.26
N LYS A 297 -12.84 1.68 13.92
CA LYS A 297 -13.19 0.47 14.69
C LYS A 297 -12.05 -0.55 14.67
N LEU A 298 -11.43 -0.78 13.51
CA LEU A 298 -10.25 -1.66 13.40
C LEU A 298 -9.11 -1.19 14.31
N LEU A 299 -8.78 0.10 14.27
CA LEU A 299 -7.73 0.66 15.13
C LEU A 299 -8.08 0.49 16.62
N THR A 300 -9.29 0.87 17.01
CA THR A 300 -9.75 0.80 18.41
C THR A 300 -9.72 -0.63 18.94
N ALA A 301 -10.14 -1.60 18.12
CA ALA A 301 -10.12 -3.01 18.49
C ALA A 301 -8.68 -3.55 18.56
N TRP A 302 -7.79 -3.13 17.67
CA TRP A 302 -6.37 -3.48 17.73
C TRP A 302 -5.67 -2.89 18.96
N GLN A 303 -5.91 -1.62 19.28
CA GLN A 303 -5.33 -0.94 20.44
C GLN A 303 -5.67 -1.62 21.77
N ARG A 304 -6.82 -2.28 21.86
CA ARG A 304 -7.24 -3.04 23.05
C ARG A 304 -6.67 -4.46 23.10
N ASN A 305 -6.05 -4.92 22.02
CA ASN A 305 -5.55 -6.28 21.90
C ASN A 305 -4.13 -6.38 22.47
N LYS A 306 -3.88 -7.38 23.33
CA LYS A 306 -2.55 -7.65 23.90
C LYS A 306 -1.45 -7.82 22.84
N LEU A 307 -1.78 -8.30 21.65
CA LEU A 307 -0.82 -8.45 20.55
C LEU A 307 -0.33 -7.10 19.99
N SER A 308 -1.03 -5.99 20.26
CA SER A 308 -0.61 -4.64 19.84
C SER A 308 0.54 -4.07 20.69
N GLU A 309 0.80 -4.69 21.85
CA GLU A 309 1.91 -4.34 22.75
C GLU A 309 3.26 -4.89 22.24
N ILE A 310 3.24 -5.76 21.22
CA ILE A 310 4.42 -6.44 20.69
C ILE A 310 4.92 -5.70 19.46
N ASP A 311 6.18 -5.28 19.50
CA ASP A 311 6.87 -4.69 18.36
C ASP A 311 7.13 -5.78 17.28
N PRO A 312 6.96 -5.48 15.97
CA PRO A 312 7.25 -6.45 14.91
C PRO A 312 8.64 -7.09 14.99
N SER A 313 9.64 -6.36 15.49
CA SER A 313 11.01 -6.87 15.65
C SER A 313 11.18 -7.87 16.80
N GLU A 314 10.24 -7.91 17.74
CA GLU A 314 10.33 -8.71 18.97
C GLU A 314 9.36 -9.91 18.99
N GLU A 315 8.62 -10.14 17.91
CA GLU A 315 7.59 -11.19 17.82
C GLU A 315 8.13 -12.59 18.10
N ALA A 316 9.34 -12.92 17.63
CA ALA A 316 9.97 -14.21 17.90
C ALA A 316 10.30 -14.42 19.39
N THR A 317 10.49 -13.33 20.13
CA THR A 317 10.80 -13.34 21.56
C THR A 317 9.52 -13.52 22.37
N PHE A 318 8.49 -12.72 22.08
CA PHE A 318 7.26 -12.65 22.87
C PHE A 318 6.14 -13.59 22.43
N LEU A 319 6.17 -14.18 21.23
CA LEU A 319 5.14 -15.14 20.79
C LEU A 319 5.58 -16.59 20.98
N THR A 320 4.62 -17.47 21.26
CA THR A 320 4.87 -18.92 21.21
C THR A 320 5.08 -19.39 19.76
N PRO A 321 5.82 -20.49 19.51
CA PRO A 321 6.02 -21.02 18.16
C PRO A 321 4.72 -21.39 17.44
N GLU A 322 3.71 -21.85 18.17
CA GLU A 322 2.37 -22.12 17.62
C GLU A 322 1.72 -20.82 17.14
N THR A 323 1.71 -19.78 17.99
CA THR A 323 1.13 -18.48 17.67
C THR A 323 1.80 -17.87 16.44
N LEU A 324 3.14 -17.83 16.43
CA LEU A 324 3.94 -17.22 15.37
C LEU A 324 3.74 -17.91 14.00
N ARG A 325 3.53 -19.23 13.97
CA ARG A 325 3.47 -20.01 12.72
C ARG A 325 2.06 -20.30 12.22
N ILE A 326 1.06 -20.30 13.10
CA ILE A 326 -0.29 -20.78 12.77
C ILE A 326 -1.33 -19.68 12.94
N THR A 327 -1.50 -19.15 14.15
CA THR A 327 -2.64 -18.28 14.45
C THR A 327 -2.41 -16.83 14.01
N PHE A 328 -1.24 -16.28 14.31
CA PHE A 328 -0.86 -14.92 13.97
C PHE A 328 -0.79 -14.65 12.46
N PRO A 329 -0.25 -15.54 11.60
CA PRO A 329 -0.24 -15.32 10.15
C PRO A 329 -1.65 -15.23 9.54
N LEU A 330 -2.62 -16.02 10.03
CA LEU A 330 -4.00 -15.95 9.53
C LEU A 330 -4.67 -14.62 9.92
N LEU A 331 -4.42 -14.13 11.13
CA LEU A 331 -4.90 -12.82 11.57
C LEU A 331 -4.40 -11.72 10.64
N TRP A 332 -3.09 -11.70 10.35
CA TRP A 332 -2.53 -10.74 9.42
C TRP A 332 -3.01 -10.92 7.99
N GLN A 333 -3.31 -12.13 7.55
CA GLN A 333 -3.93 -12.34 6.25
C GLN A 333 -5.28 -11.62 6.15
N VAL A 334 -6.15 -11.78 7.16
CA VAL A 334 -7.47 -11.13 7.21
C VAL A 334 -7.33 -9.60 7.31
N LEU A 335 -6.42 -9.10 8.13
CA LEU A 335 -6.15 -7.66 8.26
C LEU A 335 -5.62 -7.07 6.95
N LYS A 336 -4.68 -7.74 6.29
CA LYS A 336 -4.15 -7.30 4.98
C LYS A 336 -5.25 -7.25 3.93
N THR A 337 -6.12 -8.27 3.84
CA THR A 337 -7.22 -8.24 2.87
C THR A 337 -8.20 -7.12 3.16
N ALA A 338 -8.44 -6.77 4.43
CA ALA A 338 -9.27 -5.62 4.81
C ALA A 338 -8.60 -4.29 4.41
N MET A 339 -7.31 -4.14 4.72
CA MET A 339 -6.53 -2.95 4.36
C MET A 339 -6.51 -2.73 2.83
N PHE A 340 -6.20 -3.76 2.04
CA PHE A 340 -6.19 -3.67 0.57
C PHE A 340 -7.56 -3.24 0.02
N ALA A 341 -8.65 -3.81 0.55
CA ALA A 341 -10.00 -3.44 0.13
C ALA A 341 -10.28 -1.97 0.45
N THR A 342 -10.03 -1.53 1.69
CA THR A 342 -10.23 -0.13 2.13
C THR A 342 -9.46 0.85 1.24
N VAL A 343 -8.17 0.61 1.01
CA VAL A 343 -7.34 1.50 0.18
C VAL A 343 -7.78 1.52 -1.28
N LEU A 344 -8.19 0.38 -1.85
CA LEU A 344 -8.70 0.35 -3.22
C LEU A 344 -9.97 1.18 -3.38
N ILE A 345 -10.85 1.15 -2.36
CA ILE A 345 -12.07 1.95 -2.34
C ILE A 345 -11.73 3.44 -2.15
N LEU A 346 -10.81 3.78 -1.23
CA LEU A 346 -10.31 5.15 -1.06
C LEU A 346 -9.70 5.71 -2.35
N ARG A 347 -8.96 4.89 -3.12
CA ARG A 347 -8.40 5.28 -4.42
C ARG A 347 -9.50 5.74 -5.38
N SER A 348 -10.60 5.00 -5.47
CA SER A 348 -11.72 5.37 -6.34
C SER A 348 -12.49 6.60 -5.81
N ILE A 349 -12.58 6.79 -4.49
CA ILE A 349 -13.13 8.00 -3.89
C ILE A 349 -12.29 9.23 -4.27
N ILE A 350 -10.97 9.19 -4.04
CA ILE A 350 -10.07 10.29 -4.37
C ILE A 350 -10.07 10.57 -5.88
N ALA A 351 -10.05 9.54 -6.72
CA ALA A 351 -10.15 9.72 -8.17
C ALA A 351 -11.48 10.39 -8.57
N LYS A 352 -12.61 9.99 -7.98
CA LYS A 352 -13.92 10.62 -8.22
C LYS A 352 -13.94 12.07 -7.76
N THR A 353 -13.28 12.39 -6.66
CA THR A 353 -13.14 13.75 -6.13
C THR A 353 -12.41 14.67 -7.12
N LEU A 354 -11.32 14.19 -7.73
CA LEU A 354 -10.56 14.96 -8.72
C LEU A 354 -11.37 15.28 -9.99
N ILE A 355 -12.28 14.38 -10.39
CA ILE A 355 -13.00 14.47 -11.67
C ILE A 355 -14.37 15.18 -11.50
N THR A 356 -14.94 15.21 -10.30
CA THR A 356 -16.29 15.72 -10.06
C THR A 356 -16.24 17.15 -9.49
N PRO A 357 -16.71 18.19 -10.22
CA PRO A 357 -16.59 19.59 -9.80
C PRO A 357 -17.16 19.91 -8.41
N TYR A 358 -18.26 19.26 -8.04
CA TYR A 358 -18.87 19.42 -6.71
C TYR A 358 -17.95 18.91 -5.59
N LEU A 359 -17.32 17.76 -5.78
CA LEU A 359 -16.42 17.15 -4.79
C LEU A 359 -15.05 17.84 -4.76
N SER A 360 -14.58 18.35 -5.90
CA SER A 360 -13.35 19.14 -6.01
C SER A 360 -13.50 20.58 -5.52
N SER A 361 -14.67 20.96 -4.99
CA SER A 361 -14.90 22.31 -4.44
C SER A 361 -14.01 22.56 -3.22
N ASN A 362 -13.65 23.83 -3.00
CA ASN A 362 -12.82 24.26 -1.86
C ASN A 362 -13.47 23.94 -0.49
N GLU A 363 -14.79 23.72 -0.45
CA GLU A 363 -15.53 23.36 0.76
C GLU A 363 -15.38 21.88 1.11
N LEU A 364 -15.40 21.00 0.11
CA LEU A 364 -15.47 19.54 0.32
C LEU A 364 -14.13 18.84 0.14
N ALA A 365 -13.32 19.24 -0.86
CA ALA A 365 -12.05 18.61 -1.20
C ALA A 365 -11.10 18.45 0.00
N PRO A 366 -10.82 19.49 0.83
CA PRO A 366 -9.96 19.31 2.00
C PRO A 366 -10.57 18.34 3.03
N GLY A 367 -11.89 18.38 3.25
CA GLY A 367 -12.56 17.47 4.18
C GLY A 367 -12.48 16.00 3.73
N ILE A 368 -12.60 15.75 2.42
CA ILE A 368 -12.45 14.43 1.82
C ILE A 368 -11.01 13.93 1.98
N ALA A 369 -10.02 14.77 1.66
CA ALA A 369 -8.61 14.44 1.75
C ALA A 369 -8.18 14.15 3.20
N SER A 370 -8.58 14.98 4.17
CA SER A 370 -8.34 14.73 5.60
C SER A 370 -8.91 13.39 6.04
N LYS A 371 -10.16 13.09 5.69
CA LYS A 371 -10.81 11.81 6.02
C LYS A 371 -10.10 10.61 5.40
N ALA A 372 -9.64 10.73 4.15
CA ALA A 372 -8.87 9.67 3.50
C ALA A 372 -7.54 9.42 4.22
N LEU A 373 -6.80 10.46 4.59
CA LEU A 373 -5.57 10.34 5.38
C LEU A 373 -5.83 9.79 6.78
N THR A 374 -6.92 10.19 7.45
CA THR A 374 -7.34 9.59 8.73
C THR A 374 -7.59 8.09 8.59
N ALA A 375 -8.26 7.66 7.52
CA ALA A 375 -8.48 6.24 7.26
C ALA A 375 -7.17 5.48 7.00
N LEU A 376 -6.18 6.10 6.33
CA LEU A 376 -4.85 5.53 6.15
C LEU A 376 -4.08 5.45 7.49
N SER A 377 -4.15 6.50 8.32
CA SER A 377 -3.56 6.52 9.66
C SER A 377 -4.12 5.38 10.53
N ASN A 378 -5.43 5.18 10.49
CA ASN A 378 -6.11 4.13 11.26
C ASN A 378 -5.65 2.71 10.90
N ILE A 379 -5.21 2.48 9.65
CA ILE A 379 -4.73 1.17 9.18
C ILE A 379 -3.21 1.09 9.09
N GLN A 380 -2.48 2.09 9.62
CA GLN A 380 -1.02 2.15 9.52
C GLN A 380 -0.33 0.94 10.18
N PHE A 381 -0.90 0.45 11.27
CA PHE A 381 -0.36 -0.72 11.99
C PHE A 381 -0.35 -1.99 11.13
N ILE A 382 -1.14 -2.02 10.05
CA ILE A 382 -1.17 -3.08 9.05
C ILE A 382 -0.16 -2.78 7.93
N SER A 383 -0.18 -1.57 7.37
CA SER A 383 0.65 -1.19 6.21
C SER A 383 2.14 -1.14 6.53
N SER A 384 2.52 -0.70 7.73
CA SER A 384 3.92 -0.63 8.19
C SER A 384 4.66 -1.97 8.11
N ARG A 385 3.94 -3.09 8.27
CA ARG A 385 4.50 -4.46 8.16
C ARG A 385 4.75 -4.90 6.71
N MET A 386 4.35 -4.09 5.72
CA MET A 386 4.41 -4.43 4.29
C MET A 386 5.55 -3.72 3.53
N GLY A 387 6.35 -2.89 4.22
CA GLY A 387 7.47 -2.15 3.65
C GLY A 387 7.08 -0.79 3.02
N SER A 388 8.08 0.02 2.71
CA SER A 388 8.00 1.47 2.41
C SER A 388 7.23 1.88 1.13
N ASN A 389 6.74 0.92 0.34
CA ASN A 389 5.89 1.16 -0.82
C ASN A 389 4.72 0.18 -0.83
N ALA A 390 3.87 0.26 0.20
CA ALA A 390 2.78 -0.68 0.48
C ALA A 390 2.15 -1.24 -0.82
N PHE A 391 1.69 -0.34 -1.71
CA PHE A 391 1.35 -0.61 -3.12
C PHE A 391 0.91 0.69 -3.81
N SER A 392 0.89 0.73 -5.14
CA SER A 392 0.62 1.95 -5.93
C SER A 392 -0.67 2.69 -5.57
N ALA A 393 -1.75 1.97 -5.23
CA ALA A 393 -3.01 2.59 -4.83
C ALA A 393 -2.91 3.27 -3.46
N TYR A 394 -2.11 2.75 -2.53
CA TYR A 394 -1.83 3.43 -1.25
C TYR A 394 -1.07 4.73 -1.50
N THR A 395 0.01 4.69 -2.29
CA THR A 395 0.81 5.87 -2.64
C THR A 395 -0.05 6.94 -3.33
N PHE A 396 -0.92 6.53 -4.26
CA PHE A 396 -1.87 7.44 -4.91
C PHE A 396 -2.79 8.13 -3.90
N VAL A 397 -3.45 7.38 -3.01
CA VAL A 397 -4.35 7.97 -2.01
C VAL A 397 -3.58 8.90 -1.08
N ASN A 398 -2.40 8.48 -0.61
CA ASN A 398 -1.61 9.27 0.34
C ASN A 398 -1.16 10.61 -0.29
N LEU A 399 -0.39 10.55 -1.38
CA LEU A 399 0.19 11.75 -1.99
C LEU A 399 -0.87 12.67 -2.59
N THR A 400 -1.89 12.13 -3.25
CA THR A 400 -2.97 12.97 -3.80
C THR A 400 -3.77 13.66 -2.70
N SER A 401 -4.01 13.01 -1.55
CA SER A 401 -4.70 13.67 -0.43
C SER A 401 -3.84 14.76 0.19
N ILE A 402 -2.52 14.53 0.31
CA ILE A 402 -1.56 15.53 0.76
C ILE A 402 -1.53 16.72 -0.20
N ASP A 403 -1.47 16.47 -1.52
CA ASP A 403 -1.48 17.52 -2.55
C ASP A 403 -2.76 18.36 -2.46
N ILE A 404 -3.93 17.74 -2.34
CA ILE A 404 -5.21 18.45 -2.15
C ILE A 404 -5.14 19.32 -0.89
N LEU A 405 -4.73 18.76 0.26
CA LEU A 405 -4.66 19.51 1.51
C LEU A 405 -3.62 20.64 1.48
N SER A 406 -2.51 20.45 0.76
CA SER A 406 -1.43 21.44 0.67
C SER A 406 -1.92 22.78 0.11
N CYS A 407 -2.98 22.76 -0.71
CA CYS A 407 -3.65 23.97 -1.22
C CYS A 407 -4.45 24.73 -0.14
N PHE A 408 -4.63 24.17 1.05
CA PHE A 408 -5.50 24.67 2.13
C PHE A 408 -4.76 24.72 3.48
N PRO A 409 -3.99 25.80 3.76
CA PRO A 409 -3.13 25.86 4.95
C PRO A 409 -3.85 25.73 6.30
N MET A 410 -5.03 26.32 6.43
CA MET A 410 -5.82 26.24 7.67
C MET A 410 -6.27 24.80 7.94
N GLN A 411 -6.86 24.16 6.93
CA GLN A 411 -7.37 22.80 7.00
C GLN A 411 -6.25 21.78 7.16
N SER A 412 -5.08 22.02 6.56
CA SER A 412 -3.87 21.23 6.81
C SER A 412 -3.45 21.28 8.27
N GLY A 413 -3.42 22.49 8.86
CA GLY A 413 -3.12 22.66 10.28
C GLY A 413 -4.13 21.94 11.20
N ASP A 414 -5.41 22.02 10.89
CA ASP A 414 -6.48 21.35 11.65
C ASP A 414 -6.38 19.83 11.55
N PHE A 415 -6.10 19.31 10.34
CA PHE A 415 -5.83 17.89 10.14
C PHE A 415 -4.63 17.42 10.96
N LEU A 416 -3.48 18.11 10.86
CA LEU A 416 -2.27 17.74 11.60
C LEU A 416 -2.48 17.78 13.12
N ARG A 417 -3.25 18.75 13.64
CA ARG A 417 -3.64 18.77 15.05
C ARG A 417 -4.54 17.59 15.44
N SER A 418 -5.35 17.09 14.52
CA SER A 418 -6.23 15.94 14.78
C SER A 418 -5.47 14.60 14.87
N ILE A 419 -4.29 14.51 14.26
CA ILE A 419 -3.46 13.29 14.23
C ILE A 419 -2.15 13.42 15.00
N ILE A 420 -1.95 14.52 15.75
CA ILE A 420 -0.72 14.77 16.50
C ILE A 420 -0.46 13.65 17.53
N PRO A 421 0.81 13.26 17.74
CA PRO A 421 1.17 12.33 18.79
C PRO A 421 0.61 12.75 20.16
N SER A 422 -0.01 11.81 20.88
CA SER A 422 -0.61 12.07 22.19
C SER A 422 0.40 12.52 23.24
N HIS A 423 1.67 12.17 23.05
CA HIS A 423 2.79 12.54 23.91
C HIS A 423 3.85 13.33 23.13
N ALA A 424 3.44 14.35 22.37
CA ALA A 424 4.38 15.21 21.64
C ALA A 424 5.51 15.69 22.56
N GLY A 425 6.76 15.44 22.15
CA GLY A 425 7.95 15.73 22.96
C GLY A 425 8.48 14.56 23.81
N GLN A 426 7.86 13.38 23.76
CA GLN A 426 8.37 12.15 24.38
C GLN A 426 8.15 10.94 23.45
N ILE A 427 9.03 9.93 23.54
CA ILE A 427 8.84 8.67 22.81
C ILE A 427 7.82 7.81 23.57
N PRO A 428 6.68 7.43 22.96
CA PRO A 428 5.71 6.55 23.61
C PRO A 428 6.29 5.15 23.86
N ALA A 429 5.95 4.56 25.01
CA ALA A 429 6.35 3.19 25.32
C ALA A 429 5.67 2.16 24.37
N HIS A 430 4.39 2.37 24.10
CA HIS A 430 3.56 1.43 23.34
C HIS A 430 3.91 1.43 21.83
N PRO A 431 4.18 0.26 21.20
CA PRO A 431 4.56 0.18 19.78
C PRO A 431 3.52 0.78 18.83
N LEU A 432 2.22 0.57 19.09
CA LEU A 432 1.16 1.19 18.27
C LEU A 432 1.23 2.72 18.23
N HIS A 433 1.52 3.39 19.36
CA HIS A 433 1.66 4.84 19.37
C HIS A 433 2.89 5.29 18.59
N ARG A 434 4.02 4.58 18.72
CA ARG A 434 5.21 4.80 17.89
C ARG A 434 4.90 4.63 16.39
N ASN A 435 4.05 3.68 16.03
CA ASN A 435 3.61 3.48 14.64
C ASN A 435 2.77 4.65 14.11
N HIS A 436 1.94 5.27 14.94
CA HIS A 436 1.22 6.49 14.57
C HIS A 436 2.15 7.70 14.47
N ASP A 437 3.16 7.80 15.35
CA ASP A 437 4.20 8.82 15.25
C ASP A 437 4.96 8.70 13.93
N LEU A 438 5.25 7.47 13.47
CA LEU A 438 5.84 7.22 12.14
C LEU A 438 4.96 7.78 11.01
N PHE A 439 3.67 7.48 11.02
CA PHE A 439 2.73 8.00 10.03
C PHE A 439 2.68 9.53 10.06
N TYR A 440 2.62 10.10 11.28
CA TYR A 440 2.59 11.54 11.49
C TYR A 440 3.81 12.23 10.90
N LEU A 441 5.03 11.75 11.24
CA LEU A 441 6.28 12.36 10.79
C LEU A 441 6.45 12.26 9.26
N ASN A 442 6.11 11.10 8.68
CA ASN A 442 6.10 10.92 7.22
C ASN A 442 5.05 11.80 6.51
N THR A 443 3.98 12.18 7.20
CA THR A 443 2.92 13.01 6.61
C THR A 443 3.25 14.49 6.75
N VAL A 444 3.79 14.91 7.91
CA VAL A 444 3.99 16.32 8.24
C VAL A 444 5.11 16.96 7.44
N GLU A 445 6.11 16.18 6.99
CA GLU A 445 7.22 16.66 6.18
C GLU A 445 6.76 17.35 4.89
N HIS A 446 5.60 16.98 4.36
CA HIS A 446 5.05 17.51 3.11
C HIS A 446 4.34 18.87 3.27
N PHE A 447 4.05 19.30 4.50
CA PHE A 447 3.32 20.54 4.78
C PHE A 447 4.22 21.71 5.21
N THR A 448 5.54 21.52 5.27
CA THR A 448 6.49 22.54 5.76
C THR A 448 6.44 23.85 4.99
N LEU A 449 6.21 23.79 3.68
CA LEU A 449 6.17 24.97 2.79
C LEU A 449 4.92 25.83 2.96
N ILE A 450 3.84 25.31 3.55
CA ILE A 450 2.56 26.02 3.67
C ILE A 450 2.24 26.48 5.09
N MET A 451 2.99 25.97 6.08
CA MET A 451 2.77 26.29 7.50
C MET A 451 3.53 27.55 7.94
N SER A 452 2.98 28.23 8.94
CA SER A 452 3.67 29.33 9.62
C SER A 452 4.81 28.81 10.50
N PRO A 453 5.83 29.65 10.82
CA PRO A 453 6.93 29.23 11.70
C PRO A 453 6.47 28.73 13.07
N ALA A 454 5.50 29.41 13.71
CA ALA A 454 4.95 28.99 15.00
C ALA A 454 4.22 27.63 14.92
N THR A 455 3.52 27.39 13.81
CA THR A 455 2.87 26.08 13.58
C THR A 455 3.91 24.99 13.30
N THR A 456 4.99 25.32 12.58
CA THR A 456 6.09 24.38 12.32
C THR A 456 6.84 23.99 13.60
N GLU A 457 7.11 24.94 14.50
CA GLU A 457 7.76 24.65 15.79
C GLU A 457 6.93 23.67 16.64
N SER A 458 5.62 23.91 16.73
CA SER A 458 4.69 23.12 17.54
C SER A 458 4.31 21.77 16.93
N LEU A 459 4.11 21.70 15.60
CA LEU A 459 3.64 20.49 14.91
C LEU A 459 4.76 19.66 14.29
N ILE A 460 5.96 20.20 14.06
CA ILE A 460 7.07 19.42 13.47
C ILE A 460 8.23 19.30 14.44
N LEU A 461 8.79 20.42 14.89
CA LEU A 461 10.03 20.37 15.66
C LEU A 461 9.83 19.68 17.01
N THR A 462 8.74 20.02 17.71
CA THR A 462 8.43 19.43 19.02
C THR A 462 8.20 17.92 18.94
N PRO A 463 7.38 17.38 18.00
CA PRO A 463 7.22 15.93 17.85
C PRO A 463 8.45 15.18 17.32
N ALA A 464 9.26 15.80 16.46
CA ALA A 464 10.45 15.14 15.88
C ALA A 464 11.64 15.08 16.86
N SER A 465 11.81 16.10 17.72
CA SER A 465 12.99 16.24 18.59
C SER A 465 13.35 15.01 19.44
N PRO A 466 12.39 14.29 20.08
CA PRO A 466 12.71 13.12 20.92
C PRO A 466 13.36 11.98 20.13
N TYR A 467 12.99 11.84 18.86
CA TYR A 467 13.47 10.79 17.98
C TYR A 467 14.85 11.09 17.38
N LEU A 468 15.36 12.31 17.49
CA LEU A 468 16.69 12.70 17.02
C LEU A 468 17.79 12.42 18.05
N ASN A 469 17.46 11.81 19.19
CA ASN A 469 18.43 11.47 20.22
C ASN A 469 19.21 10.20 19.82
N PRO A 470 20.56 10.25 19.81
CA PRO A 470 21.41 9.10 19.47
C PRO A 470 21.25 7.88 20.39
N SER A 471 20.75 8.09 21.61
CA SER A 471 20.45 7.02 22.58
C SER A 471 19.10 6.34 22.32
N ALA A 472 18.35 6.79 21.31
CA ALA A 472 17.09 6.16 20.93
C ALA A 472 17.33 4.70 20.52
N ASN A 473 16.40 3.85 20.92
CA ASN A 473 16.46 2.40 20.72
C ASN A 473 16.70 2.06 19.23
N ALA A 474 17.65 1.16 18.95
CA ALA A 474 17.97 0.69 17.60
C ALA A 474 16.75 0.11 16.84
N HIS A 475 15.68 -0.25 17.54
CA HIS A 475 14.41 -0.67 16.94
C HIS A 475 13.57 0.48 16.35
N LEU A 476 13.98 1.73 16.51
CA LEU A 476 13.23 2.92 16.06
C LEU A 476 13.78 3.55 14.77
N VAL A 477 14.57 2.82 13.97
CA VAL A 477 15.25 3.36 12.77
C VAL A 477 14.29 4.09 11.83
N GLU A 478 13.14 3.49 11.49
CA GLU A 478 12.21 4.10 10.55
C GLU A 478 11.65 5.44 11.06
N ILE A 479 11.36 5.54 12.37
CA ILE A 479 10.84 6.76 12.99
C ILE A 479 11.94 7.81 13.12
N PHE A 480 13.15 7.36 13.44
CA PHE A 480 14.34 8.20 13.46
C PHE A 480 14.59 8.83 12.07
N GLU A 481 14.51 8.03 11.00
CA GLU A 481 14.64 8.52 9.61
C GLU A 481 13.52 9.51 9.24
N ALA A 482 12.27 9.19 9.59
CA ALA A 482 11.14 10.09 9.39
C ALA A 482 11.30 11.41 10.16
N ALA A 483 11.81 11.38 11.39
CA ALA A 483 12.10 12.57 12.19
C ALA A 483 13.20 13.43 11.56
N HIS A 484 14.28 12.81 11.05
CA HIS A 484 15.32 13.52 10.32
C HIS A 484 14.78 14.19 9.05
N SER A 485 13.94 13.50 8.29
CA SER A 485 13.32 14.03 7.07
C SER A 485 12.40 15.21 7.37
N ALA A 486 11.50 15.08 8.35
CA ALA A 486 10.59 16.14 8.77
C ALA A 486 11.35 17.37 9.31
N MET A 487 12.40 17.16 10.11
CA MET A 487 13.26 18.22 10.63
C MET A 487 13.98 18.97 9.50
N LEU A 488 14.62 18.25 8.56
CA LEU A 488 15.30 18.87 7.42
C LEU A 488 14.33 19.64 6.52
N SER A 489 13.14 19.08 6.26
CA SER A 489 12.10 19.76 5.48
C SER A 489 11.65 21.06 6.16
N ALA A 490 11.49 21.05 7.50
CA ALA A 490 11.14 22.25 8.26
C ALA A 490 12.24 23.32 8.25
N LEU A 491 13.51 22.91 8.39
CA LEU A 491 14.66 23.82 8.32
C LEU A 491 14.88 24.40 6.92
N ALA A 492 14.57 23.63 5.87
CA ALA A 492 14.72 24.05 4.48
C ALA A 492 13.64 25.02 3.99
N ALA A 493 12.52 25.11 4.69
CA ALA A 493 11.39 25.97 4.34
C ALA A 493 11.79 27.47 4.44
N PRO A 494 11.64 28.26 3.36
CA PRO A 494 12.12 29.65 3.33
C PRO A 494 11.59 30.56 4.44
N GLN A 495 10.32 30.38 4.82
CA GLN A 495 9.67 31.16 5.88
C GLN A 495 10.22 30.89 7.29
N ASN A 496 10.95 29.78 7.48
CA ASN A 496 11.40 29.33 8.78
C ASN A 496 12.81 29.82 9.14
N GLY A 497 13.42 30.74 8.39
CA GLY A 497 14.79 31.22 8.62
C GLY A 497 15.15 31.49 10.10
N PRO A 498 14.38 32.32 10.84
CA PRO A 498 14.64 32.58 12.26
C PRO A 498 14.49 31.33 13.15
N LEU A 499 13.53 30.46 12.84
CA LEU A 499 13.32 29.21 13.56
C LEU A 499 14.47 28.23 13.29
N ALA A 500 14.93 28.16 12.04
CA ALA A 500 16.08 27.36 11.63
C ALA A 500 17.34 27.81 12.36
N ALA A 501 17.62 29.12 12.44
CA ALA A 501 18.75 29.65 13.20
C ALA A 501 18.73 29.18 14.68
N LYS A 502 17.55 29.18 15.30
CA LYS A 502 17.35 28.73 16.70
C LYS A 502 17.53 27.22 16.87
N SER A 503 17.03 26.42 15.94
CA SER A 503 16.97 24.95 16.08
C SER A 503 18.16 24.21 15.46
N LEU A 504 18.93 24.86 14.59
CA LEU A 504 20.06 24.24 13.90
C LEU A 504 21.16 23.72 14.86
N PRO A 505 21.58 24.44 15.92
CA PRO A 505 22.61 23.93 16.83
C PRO A 505 22.24 22.56 17.44
N PHE A 506 21.00 22.41 17.89
CA PHE A 506 20.47 21.16 18.42
C PHE A 506 20.49 20.05 17.36
N TYR A 507 20.01 20.34 16.13
CA TYR A 507 19.98 19.34 15.07
C TYR A 507 21.39 18.89 14.64
N VAL A 508 22.33 19.82 14.55
CA VAL A 508 23.73 19.53 14.19
C VAL A 508 24.39 18.63 15.23
N GLU A 509 24.21 18.94 16.52
CA GLU A 509 24.68 18.09 17.62
C GLU A 509 24.08 16.67 17.52
N SER A 510 22.76 16.56 17.32
CA SER A 510 22.07 15.29 17.10
C SER A 510 22.62 14.52 15.89
N LEU A 511 22.84 15.19 14.75
CA LEU A 511 23.35 14.59 13.52
C LEU A 511 24.75 14.01 13.72
N PHE A 512 25.65 14.80 14.32
CA PHE A 512 27.00 14.36 14.64
C PHE A 512 26.99 13.21 15.64
N ASN A 513 26.21 13.30 16.73
CA ASN A 513 26.19 12.24 17.73
C ASN A 513 25.56 10.93 17.23
N SER A 514 24.72 10.99 16.18
CA SER A 514 24.07 9.81 15.58
C SER A 514 24.92 9.05 14.56
N PHE A 515 25.96 9.68 13.99
CA PHE A 515 26.94 9.02 13.12
C PHE A 515 28.17 8.62 13.95
N PRO A 516 28.73 7.40 13.79
CA PRO A 516 28.42 6.37 12.79
C PRO A 516 27.47 5.25 13.26
N THR A 517 26.80 5.38 14.41
CA THR A 517 26.04 4.29 15.04
C THR A 517 24.64 4.10 14.45
N ASN A 518 23.85 5.16 14.36
CA ASN A 518 22.44 5.12 13.93
C ASN A 518 22.27 5.60 12.48
N LEU A 519 23.23 6.37 11.95
CA LEU A 519 23.24 6.86 10.58
C LEU A 519 24.27 6.12 9.73
N SER A 520 23.84 5.71 8.54
CA SER A 520 24.78 5.23 7.52
C SER A 520 25.64 6.38 6.96
N PRO A 521 26.84 6.09 6.41
CA PRO A 521 27.66 7.08 5.72
C PRO A 521 26.90 7.88 4.64
N ARG A 522 25.99 7.24 3.91
CA ARG A 522 25.18 7.88 2.87
C ARG A 522 24.18 8.87 3.47
N GLN A 523 23.47 8.46 4.53
CA GLN A 523 22.48 9.30 5.20
C GLN A 523 23.12 10.52 5.87
N PHE A 524 24.26 10.32 6.54
CA PHE A 524 25.01 11.43 7.15
C PHE A 524 25.48 12.43 6.08
N ARG A 525 26.10 11.96 5.00
CA ARG A 525 26.53 12.81 3.87
C ARG A 525 25.39 13.60 3.27
N PHE A 526 24.24 12.95 3.03
CA PHE A 526 23.05 13.60 2.49
C PHE A 526 22.49 14.66 3.43
N ALA A 527 22.32 14.34 4.72
CA ALA A 527 21.80 15.26 5.71
C ALA A 527 22.71 16.49 5.88
N PHE A 528 24.04 16.28 5.97
CA PHE A 528 24.99 17.38 6.08
C PHE A 528 25.02 18.25 4.81
N LYS A 529 24.96 17.62 3.62
CA LYS A 529 24.83 18.35 2.35
C LYS A 529 23.58 19.22 2.33
N ALA A 530 22.44 18.72 2.82
CA ALA A 530 21.23 19.51 2.96
C ALA A 530 21.41 20.69 3.93
N LEU A 531 22.10 20.50 5.06
CA LEU A 531 22.43 21.61 5.97
C LEU A 531 23.26 22.69 5.30
N MET A 532 24.28 22.30 4.53
CA MET A 532 25.10 23.26 3.78
C MET A 532 24.28 24.04 2.77
N GLN A 533 23.33 23.40 2.09
CA GLN A 533 22.41 24.10 1.18
C GLN A 533 21.48 25.09 1.90
N ILE A 534 21.10 24.80 3.15
CA ILE A 534 20.22 25.66 3.96
C ILE A 534 20.99 26.87 4.50
N THR A 535 22.26 26.69 4.89
CA THR A 535 23.12 27.74 5.47
C THR A 535 23.90 28.53 4.43
N SER A 536 23.82 28.18 3.15
CA SER A 536 24.54 28.86 2.06
C SER A 536 23.63 29.77 1.21
N PRO A 537 24.19 30.80 0.54
CA PRO A 537 23.43 31.64 -0.39
C PRO A 537 22.77 30.81 -1.51
N PRO A 538 21.55 31.17 -1.98
CA PRO A 538 20.82 32.42 -1.75
C PRO A 538 19.80 32.37 -0.60
N LYS A 539 19.89 31.41 0.33
CA LYS A 539 18.89 31.24 1.40
C LYS A 539 18.95 32.39 2.42
N GLN A 540 17.80 32.73 3.02
CA GLN A 540 17.69 33.82 4.00
C GLN A 540 18.57 33.59 5.23
N LEU A 541 18.73 32.33 5.66
CA LEU A 541 19.56 31.98 6.82
C LEU A 541 21.03 32.38 6.61
N ALA A 542 21.55 32.23 5.40
CA ALA A 542 22.92 32.63 5.06
C ALA A 542 23.12 34.15 5.14
N ALA A 543 22.06 34.94 4.94
CA ALA A 543 22.11 36.39 5.06
C ALA A 543 22.04 36.85 6.53
N SER A 544 21.27 36.16 7.38
CA SER A 544 21.19 36.47 8.80
C SER A 544 22.39 35.98 9.60
N GLU A 545 22.92 34.80 9.25
CA GLU A 545 23.99 34.11 9.97
C GLU A 545 25.11 33.67 9.00
N PRO A 546 25.91 34.60 8.46
CA PRO A 546 26.84 34.33 7.36
C PRO A 546 27.99 33.38 7.74
N MET A 547 28.36 33.31 9.02
CA MET A 547 29.45 32.46 9.50
C MET A 547 29.02 31.01 9.75
N LEU A 548 27.72 30.71 9.66
CA LEU A 548 27.17 29.43 10.08
C LEU A 548 27.65 28.27 9.19
N ALA A 549 27.74 28.49 7.86
CA ALA A 549 28.24 27.49 6.92
C ALA A 549 29.71 27.12 7.20
N GLU A 550 30.55 28.12 7.50
CA GLU A 550 31.95 27.91 7.86
C GLU A 550 32.07 27.23 9.22
N THR A 551 31.28 27.63 10.23
CA THR A 551 31.26 26.97 11.55
C THR A 551 30.88 25.49 11.44
N LEU A 552 29.91 25.13 10.59
CA LEU A 552 29.56 23.71 10.36
C LEU A 552 30.72 22.92 9.75
N LEU A 553 31.46 23.53 8.81
CA LEU A 553 32.65 22.91 8.22
C LEU A 553 33.79 22.79 9.21
N GLU A 554 34.01 23.79 10.07
CA GLU A 554 35.00 23.73 11.15
C GLU A 554 34.69 22.57 12.10
N MET A 555 33.43 22.41 12.51
CA MET A 555 33.00 21.27 13.33
C MET A 555 33.26 19.93 12.63
N LEU A 556 32.91 19.83 11.34
CA LEU A 556 33.14 18.62 10.54
C LEU A 556 34.62 18.29 10.41
N HIS A 557 35.44 19.29 10.09
CA HIS A 557 36.88 19.16 9.91
C HIS A 557 37.59 18.79 11.20
N HIS A 558 37.27 19.47 12.31
CA HIS A 558 37.81 19.16 13.63
C HIS A 558 37.48 17.72 14.02
N ARG A 559 36.23 17.27 13.79
CA ARG A 559 35.86 15.87 14.03
C ARG A 559 36.63 14.91 13.13
N ALA A 560 36.79 15.21 11.84
CA ALA A 560 37.50 14.35 10.90
C ALA A 560 38.98 14.15 11.28
N LEU A 561 39.64 15.16 11.85
CA LEU A 561 41.03 15.05 12.32
C LEU A 561 41.18 14.06 13.49
N HIS A 562 40.15 13.91 14.32
CA HIS A 562 40.15 13.06 15.51
C HIS A 562 39.35 11.76 15.34
N ALA A 563 38.74 11.55 14.17
CA ALA A 563 37.88 10.41 13.92
C ALA A 563 38.66 9.08 13.81
N PRO A 564 38.06 7.95 14.23
CA PRO A 564 38.63 6.63 14.02
C PRO A 564 38.95 6.35 12.55
N THR A 565 40.12 5.78 12.32
CA THR A 565 40.62 5.39 10.99
C THR A 565 40.31 3.93 10.65
N ALA A 566 39.76 3.17 11.60
CA ALA A 566 39.33 1.80 11.38
C ALA A 566 38.12 1.76 10.42
N PRO A 567 38.03 0.75 9.53
CA PRO A 567 36.88 0.59 8.65
C PRO A 567 35.60 0.40 9.47
N LEU A 568 34.53 1.12 9.09
CA LEU A 568 33.22 0.96 9.70
C LEU A 568 32.63 -0.42 9.38
N PRO A 569 31.85 -1.02 10.29
CA PRO A 569 31.13 -2.24 10.00
C PRO A 569 30.14 -1.99 8.84
N PRO A 570 29.87 -3.00 7.99
CA PRO A 570 28.88 -2.88 6.94
C PRO A 570 27.53 -2.51 7.55
N SER A 571 26.97 -1.38 7.12
CA SER A 571 25.68 -0.89 7.62
C SER A 571 24.58 -1.88 7.24
N VAL A 572 23.79 -2.33 8.22
CA VAL A 572 22.68 -3.28 8.02
C VAL A 572 21.62 -2.74 7.04
N ASN A 573 21.59 -1.41 6.83
CA ASN A 573 20.64 -0.69 5.98
C ASN A 573 21.07 -0.53 4.52
N GLU A 574 22.29 -0.94 4.13
CA GLU A 574 22.67 -1.01 2.71
C GLU A 574 22.19 -2.35 2.14
N GLY A 575 20.97 -2.37 1.60
CA GLY A 575 20.48 -3.52 0.84
C GLY A 575 21.51 -3.96 -0.21
N ALA A 576 21.72 -5.27 -0.32
CA ALA A 576 22.68 -5.88 -1.24
C ALA A 576 22.43 -5.42 -2.69
N GLN A 577 23.21 -4.44 -3.16
CA GLN A 577 23.26 -4.09 -4.57
C GLN A 577 24.17 -5.07 -5.34
N PRO A 578 23.96 -5.23 -6.67
CA PRO A 578 24.67 -6.21 -7.49
C PRO A 578 26.11 -5.78 -7.86
N ASP A 579 26.58 -4.61 -7.42
CA ASP A 579 27.94 -4.14 -7.66
C ASP A 579 28.77 -4.25 -6.38
N GLY A 580 29.51 -5.35 -6.26
CA GLY A 580 30.30 -5.74 -5.10
C GLY A 580 31.54 -4.89 -4.80
N GLN A 581 31.40 -3.57 -4.61
CA GLN A 581 32.51 -2.68 -4.24
C GLN A 581 32.15 -1.51 -3.30
N THR A 582 31.28 -1.69 -2.30
CA THR A 582 31.35 -0.80 -1.12
C THR A 582 32.55 -1.21 -0.26
N ALA A 583 33.75 -0.75 -0.66
CA ALA A 583 34.92 -0.82 0.20
C ALA A 583 34.59 -0.20 1.56
N ALA A 584 34.88 -0.91 2.65
CA ALA A 584 34.63 -0.45 4.00
C ALA A 584 35.39 0.85 4.25
N LEU A 585 34.67 1.96 4.42
CA LEU A 585 35.24 3.28 4.69
C LEU A 585 35.34 3.50 6.21
N SER A 586 36.37 4.22 6.65
CA SER A 586 36.49 4.66 8.04
C SER A 586 35.62 5.88 8.32
N GLU A 587 35.37 6.19 9.60
CA GLU A 587 34.66 7.42 9.99
C GLU A 587 35.36 8.66 9.41
N GLN A 588 36.69 8.73 9.53
CA GLN A 588 37.48 9.83 8.97
C GLN A 588 37.29 9.98 7.45
N ALA A 589 37.31 8.87 6.70
CA ALA A 589 37.13 8.92 5.25
C ALA A 589 35.72 9.42 4.86
N VAL A 590 34.68 9.02 5.61
CA VAL A 590 33.31 9.49 5.37
C VAL A 590 33.16 10.97 5.67
N LEU A 591 33.73 11.46 6.78
CA LEU A 591 33.69 12.89 7.13
C LEU A 591 34.43 13.74 6.09
N LEU A 592 35.57 13.27 5.57
CA LEU A 592 36.26 13.91 4.44
C LEU A 592 35.38 13.94 3.18
N LEU A 593 34.76 12.82 2.79
CA LEU A 593 33.84 12.79 1.65
C LEU A 593 32.67 13.76 1.84
N THR A 594 32.17 13.89 3.08
CA THR A 594 31.12 14.85 3.45
C THR A 594 31.58 16.29 3.26
N LEU A 595 32.82 16.60 3.66
CA LEU A 595 33.43 17.91 3.48
C LEU A 595 33.57 18.25 1.98
N LEU A 596 34.01 17.28 1.17
CA LEU A 596 34.11 17.45 -0.29
C LEU A 596 32.75 17.72 -0.93
N ASP A 597 31.69 17.04 -0.49
CA ASP A 597 30.32 17.25 -0.97
C ASP A 597 29.75 18.64 -0.59
N ALA A 598 30.36 19.31 0.40
CA ALA A 598 29.94 20.63 0.88
C ALA A 598 30.60 21.79 0.12
N LEU A 599 31.78 21.57 -0.49
CA LEU A 599 32.55 22.61 -1.20
C LEU A 599 31.73 23.39 -2.25
N PRO A 600 30.86 22.76 -3.07
CA PRO A 600 30.08 23.48 -4.08
C PRO A 600 29.13 24.54 -3.53
N TYR A 601 28.78 24.48 -2.24
CA TYR A 601 27.82 25.39 -1.63
C TYR A 601 28.48 26.62 -1.00
N LEU A 602 29.80 26.60 -0.81
CA LEU A 602 30.50 27.66 -0.10
C LEU A 602 30.53 28.98 -0.88
N PRO A 603 30.55 30.12 -0.17
CA PRO A 603 30.95 31.39 -0.76
C PRO A 603 32.37 31.32 -1.33
N LEU A 604 32.67 32.15 -2.35
CA LEU A 604 33.96 32.10 -3.07
C LEU A 604 35.18 32.27 -2.16
N GLY A 605 35.13 33.20 -1.20
CA GLY A 605 36.22 33.42 -0.25
C GLY A 605 36.47 32.21 0.63
N ALA A 606 35.41 31.64 1.22
CA ALA A 606 35.49 30.42 2.01
C ALA A 606 36.02 29.24 1.20
N LEU A 607 35.58 29.07 -0.06
CA LEU A 607 36.07 28.00 -0.93
C LEU A 607 37.59 28.07 -1.13
N GLU A 608 38.15 29.26 -1.32
CA GLU A 608 39.60 29.47 -1.48
C GLU A 608 40.39 29.03 -0.23
N GLU A 609 39.82 29.23 0.96
CA GLU A 609 40.42 28.83 2.24
C GLU A 609 40.26 27.33 2.53
N TRP A 610 39.10 26.76 2.17
CA TRP A 610 38.75 25.37 2.48
C TRP A 610 39.38 24.34 1.53
N LEU A 611 39.72 24.71 0.29
CA LEU A 611 40.40 23.83 -0.67
C LEU A 611 41.74 23.26 -0.14
N PRO A 612 42.66 24.09 0.39
CA PRO A 612 43.87 23.60 1.07
C PRO A 612 43.57 22.66 2.25
N LEU A 613 42.62 23.01 3.13
CA LEU A 613 42.29 22.22 4.32
C LEU A 613 41.74 20.84 3.95
N ALA A 614 40.88 20.76 2.93
CA ALA A 614 40.38 19.51 2.40
C ALA A 614 41.51 18.61 1.84
N ALA A 615 42.49 19.22 1.17
CA ALA A 615 43.64 18.49 0.62
C ALA A 615 44.59 17.99 1.72
N ASP A 616 44.80 18.79 2.77
CA ASP A 616 45.61 18.40 3.92
C ASP A 616 44.95 17.26 4.70
N LEU A 617 43.62 17.30 4.87
CA LEU A 617 42.84 16.21 5.47
C LEU A 617 42.86 14.93 4.61
N LEU A 618 42.84 15.06 3.27
CA LEU A 618 43.01 13.93 2.34
C LEU A 618 44.38 13.25 2.54
N ALA A 619 45.45 14.03 2.72
CA ALA A 619 46.78 13.49 2.98
C ALA A 619 46.87 12.78 4.35
N ALA A 620 46.04 13.17 5.32
CA ALA A 620 45.99 12.59 6.66
C ALA A 620 45.32 11.20 6.71
N VAL A 621 44.51 10.82 5.70
CA VAL A 621 43.87 9.49 5.65
C VAL A 621 44.94 8.41 5.51
N PRO A 622 45.09 7.46 6.45
CA PRO A 622 46.23 6.52 6.44
C PRO A 622 46.09 5.41 5.40
N ASP A 623 44.87 4.88 5.19
CA ASP A 623 44.61 3.80 4.24
C ASP A 623 44.67 4.29 2.79
N ALA A 624 45.47 3.61 1.96
CA ALA A 624 45.69 4.03 0.58
C ALA A 624 44.45 3.85 -0.32
N GLY A 625 43.64 2.83 -0.08
CA GLY A 625 42.42 2.57 -0.87
C GLY A 625 41.31 3.57 -0.56
N MET A 626 41.10 3.87 0.73
CA MET A 626 40.16 4.93 1.16
C MET A 626 40.62 6.29 0.65
N ARG A 627 41.93 6.59 0.73
CA ARG A 627 42.50 7.85 0.22
C ARG A 627 42.27 8.00 -1.27
N GLU A 628 42.47 6.96 -2.07
CA GLU A 628 42.26 7.02 -3.52
C GLU A 628 40.78 7.27 -3.85
N ARG A 629 39.84 6.70 -3.07
CA ARG A 629 38.42 6.98 -3.24
C ARG A 629 38.07 8.43 -2.90
N CYS A 630 38.62 8.97 -1.81
CA CYS A 630 38.43 10.38 -1.46
C CYS A 630 39.06 11.31 -2.50
N ARG A 631 40.23 10.95 -3.05
CA ARG A 631 40.88 11.67 -4.15
C ARG A 631 40.01 11.67 -5.41
N ALA A 632 39.46 10.51 -5.77
CA ALA A 632 38.56 10.40 -6.93
C ALA A 632 37.33 11.29 -6.76
N ARG A 633 36.71 11.32 -5.57
CA ARG A 633 35.59 12.23 -5.28
C ARG A 633 36.02 13.69 -5.29
N PHE A 634 37.21 14.02 -4.75
CA PHE A 634 37.75 15.38 -4.81
C PHE A 634 37.83 15.83 -6.26
N TRP A 635 38.44 15.01 -7.11
CA TRP A 635 38.56 15.27 -8.54
C TRP A 635 37.20 15.41 -9.22
N GLU A 636 36.27 14.50 -8.94
CA GLU A 636 34.90 14.54 -9.46
C GLU A 636 34.20 15.87 -9.11
N VAL A 637 34.31 16.35 -7.86
CA VAL A 637 33.70 17.63 -7.45
C VAL A 637 34.26 18.81 -8.24
N LEU A 638 35.53 18.76 -8.65
CA LEU A 638 36.16 19.81 -9.46
C LEU A 638 35.78 19.72 -10.96
N GLU A 639 35.49 18.52 -11.48
CA GLU A 639 35.26 18.27 -12.91
C GLU A 639 33.77 18.17 -13.31
N SER A 640 32.91 17.61 -12.45
CA SER A 640 31.57 17.11 -12.80
C SER A 640 30.52 18.18 -13.10
N GLY A 641 30.87 19.46 -13.01
CA GLY A 641 29.94 20.58 -13.14
C GLY A 641 29.07 20.82 -11.90
N GLU A 642 29.38 20.19 -10.76
CA GLU A 642 28.75 20.52 -9.46
C GLU A 642 29.09 21.94 -9.00
N MET A 643 30.22 22.50 -9.46
CA MET A 643 30.63 23.88 -9.24
C MET A 643 30.03 24.80 -10.32
N ASP A 644 29.55 25.97 -9.92
CA ASP A 644 29.19 27.02 -10.89
C ASP A 644 30.45 27.65 -11.52
N VAL A 645 30.25 28.55 -12.49
CA VAL A 645 31.34 29.13 -13.30
C VAL A 645 32.38 29.85 -12.42
N GLU A 646 31.92 30.61 -11.43
CA GLU A 646 32.80 31.40 -10.55
C GLU A 646 33.59 30.49 -9.59
N ARG A 647 32.94 29.50 -8.96
CA ARG A 647 33.64 28.52 -8.11
C ARG A 647 34.61 27.65 -8.90
N SER A 648 34.22 27.26 -10.11
CA SER A 648 35.10 26.51 -11.02
C SER A 648 36.37 27.29 -11.35
N ALA A 649 36.28 28.60 -11.56
CA ALA A 649 37.45 29.45 -11.80
C ALA A 649 38.41 29.47 -10.59
N VAL A 650 37.86 29.58 -9.36
CA VAL A 650 38.65 29.50 -8.11
C VAL A 650 39.35 28.15 -8.01
N CYS A 651 38.62 27.05 -8.24
CA CYS A 651 39.15 25.69 -8.21
C CYS A 651 40.28 25.48 -9.23
N VAL A 652 40.09 25.90 -10.49
CA VAL A 652 41.10 25.78 -11.55
C VAL A 652 42.35 26.59 -11.21
N TRP A 653 42.16 27.80 -10.70
CA TRP A 653 43.27 28.66 -10.33
C TRP A 653 44.07 28.09 -9.15
N TRP A 654 43.38 27.59 -8.12
CA TRP A 654 44.02 26.90 -7.00
C TRP A 654 44.77 25.65 -7.46
N TRP A 655 44.14 24.83 -8.32
CA TRP A 655 44.71 23.60 -8.85
C TRP A 655 45.97 23.85 -9.68
N GLY A 656 45.93 24.81 -10.60
CA GLY A 656 47.00 25.07 -11.56
C GLY A 656 48.10 26.03 -11.10
N SER A 657 47.78 27.00 -10.23
CA SER A 657 48.69 28.10 -9.89
C SER A 657 49.08 28.19 -8.41
N ARG A 658 48.35 27.51 -7.50
CA ARG A 658 48.61 27.55 -6.05
C ARG A 658 49.03 26.21 -5.44
N GLY A 659 49.48 25.28 -6.27
CA GLY A 659 50.01 24.00 -5.81
C GLY A 659 48.94 22.97 -5.40
N GLY A 660 47.67 23.19 -5.77
CA GLY A 660 46.56 22.30 -5.41
C GLY A 660 46.74 20.90 -6.01
N ARG A 661 47.23 20.81 -7.25
CA ARG A 661 47.56 19.54 -7.91
C ARG A 661 48.55 18.73 -7.08
N GLU A 662 49.62 19.35 -6.63
CA GLU A 662 50.68 18.68 -5.89
C GLU A 662 50.18 18.20 -4.52
N ARG A 663 49.38 19.02 -3.83
CA ARG A 663 48.80 18.68 -2.53
C ARG A 663 47.84 17.49 -2.61
N VAL A 664 47.00 17.39 -3.65
CA VAL A 664 46.00 16.31 -3.79
C VAL A 664 46.61 15.01 -4.34
N LEU A 665 47.52 15.09 -5.31
CA LEU A 665 48.10 13.92 -5.98
C LEU A 665 49.29 13.31 -5.22
N PHE A 666 50.13 14.14 -4.59
CA PHE A 666 51.39 13.68 -3.99
C PHE A 666 51.44 13.88 -2.47
N GLY A 667 50.54 14.70 -1.89
CA GLY A 667 50.48 14.99 -0.46
C GLY A 667 51.67 15.80 0.04
N ALA A 668 51.62 16.24 1.31
CA ALA A 668 52.69 17.02 1.94
C ALA A 668 54.05 16.28 2.06
N ARG A 669 54.09 14.97 1.76
CA ARG A 669 55.32 14.13 1.79
C ARG A 669 56.13 14.14 0.49
N GLY A 670 55.69 14.85 -0.56
CA GLY A 670 56.49 15.04 -1.79
C GLY A 670 57.57 16.13 -1.69
N GLY A 671 57.63 16.88 -0.59
CA GLY A 671 58.53 18.04 -0.43
C GLY A 671 59.86 17.78 0.28
N GLY A 672 60.17 16.53 0.62
CA GLY A 672 61.35 16.24 1.46
C GLY A 672 61.92 14.85 1.23
N ASP A 673 62.45 14.59 0.03
CA ASP A 673 63.85 14.15 -0.13
C ASP A 673 64.21 14.07 -1.63
N GLY A 674 65.21 14.86 -2.04
CA GLY A 674 66.04 14.67 -3.24
C GLY A 674 65.42 14.68 -4.64
N GLY A 675 65.54 15.80 -5.36
CA GLY A 675 65.60 15.80 -6.83
C GLY A 675 65.03 17.03 -7.52
N GLU A 676 65.90 17.79 -8.19
CA GLU A 676 65.65 18.97 -9.01
C GLU A 676 64.34 18.94 -9.84
N GLY A 677 63.49 19.94 -9.65
CA GLY A 677 62.31 20.19 -10.47
C GLY A 677 61.86 21.63 -10.34
N GLY A 678 62.50 22.54 -11.08
CA GLY A 678 62.18 23.97 -11.10
C GLY A 678 60.77 24.29 -11.64
N PRO A 679 60.33 25.55 -11.55
CA PRO A 679 58.99 25.97 -11.91
C PRO A 679 58.73 25.80 -13.42
N PHE A 680 57.81 24.91 -13.78
CA PHE A 680 57.32 24.79 -15.16
C PHE A 680 56.38 25.96 -15.48
N MET A 681 56.95 26.99 -16.09
CA MET A 681 56.20 28.06 -16.79
C MET A 681 55.65 27.48 -18.11
N SER A 682 54.33 27.26 -18.19
CA SER A 682 53.64 26.97 -19.45
C SER A 682 53.43 28.27 -20.24
N GLY A 683 54.46 28.71 -20.96
CA GLY A 683 54.38 29.74 -21.99
C GLY A 683 54.60 29.13 -23.38
N ALA A 684 53.53 28.67 -24.03
CA ALA A 684 53.57 28.21 -25.41
C ALA A 684 53.58 29.42 -26.35
N LEU A 685 54.75 29.80 -26.87
CA LEU A 685 54.90 30.61 -28.08
C LEU A 685 55.20 29.65 -29.24
N GLY A 686 54.29 29.66 -30.24
CA GLY A 686 54.34 28.80 -31.41
C GLY A 686 55.55 29.07 -32.30
N ALA A 687 56.10 27.99 -32.86
CA ALA A 687 57.11 28.07 -33.90
C ALA A 687 56.52 28.72 -35.17
N GLN A 688 56.98 29.93 -35.48
CA GLN A 688 56.76 30.56 -36.78
C GLN A 688 57.49 29.77 -37.87
N LYS A 689 56.73 29.28 -38.85
CA LYS A 689 57.23 28.94 -40.17
C LYS A 689 57.60 30.23 -40.90
N GLU A 690 58.86 30.39 -41.26
CA GLU A 690 59.28 31.35 -42.28
C GLU A 690 58.75 30.92 -43.65
N SER A 691 57.94 31.78 -44.27
CA SER A 691 57.64 31.76 -45.69
C SER A 691 58.47 32.85 -46.37
N ARG A 692 59.16 32.48 -47.44
CA ARG A 692 59.87 33.40 -48.34
C ARG A 692 58.87 34.28 -49.07
N LEU A 693 58.95 35.59 -48.83
CA LEU A 693 59.05 36.68 -49.82
C LEU A 693 59.11 38.02 -49.09
#